data_AF-A0A1Q9F7G9-F1
#
_entry.id   AF-A0A1Q9F7G9-F1
#
_cell.length_a   1.000
_cell.length_b   1.000
_cell.length_c   1.000
_cell.angle_alpha   90.00
_cell.angle_beta   90.00
_cell.angle_gamma   90.00
#
_symmetry.space_group_name_H-M   'P 1'
#
loop_
_entity.id
_entity.type
_entity.pdbx_description
1 polymer ?
#
loop_
_entity_poly.entity_id
_entity_poly.type
_entity_poly.pdbx_seq_one_letter_code
_entity_poly.pdbx_strand_id
1 'polypeptide(L)'
;MLESTCTDGNCGLDAIISNLKRLDLTEPALAQKVQTVLNKKDLTSACQVLRLGLLVWIRDNEHQEILPDVTLRDWMIMEGYASKADYIKAMRQDGEWIDTLMLFAASTVFRAQLLVFLEDGSSHVLAAPEVQAMASSPILLLGNIGNVHFYGVRPLPMEEADPSTAGTTQTDFLRETCPAEDELLFRLAGALMDWNPWDASSSSDLPNLCNEFESSGPGDVLSQSLTCRSALKLLQHEAAEAEAGIDRSFALVIAKNHLKRWRGRCTFDKSRTLSAKLCMAGIQRSLARNCQQHSTRHSCLDTVRKYPKIVLNWRELFYALPKADREERLRDMFLQSKQAHDAEDPDFRTEYSVLGMKVCRNAFISITGIHADTLQRLRSSVAQGAVHGCNMGVWRARRRNKQKPADQIAGLKYFLKMWRTELPWIKRRPSAGPFTHCGLCDYLKWMIQQSRDKAARESVAEILGEHFEFQAAQRAFMSQVFQESVSDPSEVLAVSWDKMDQAKTIVPRIVALSNTQFMKGGSRLVVSLIGVLAPAILKRPLLYTIFEDQVHGADMIASLMLDVLQESTEVMGQLPRRLFIQADNTSKETKNTIALYAAAWLLVHLRGTRLQCIEFGYLVVGHTHDLIDAMFAYVSKALAGQDFLSLHEMMNVLRNKMTTTPIWKHLKDVYAFTWVSVWPRFVRTYH
;
A
#
# COMPACT_ATOMS: atom_id res chain seq x y z
N MET A 1 1.40 -16.47 20.93
CA MET A 1 0.12 -16.77 20.23
C MET A 1 -0.81 -15.56 20.39
N LEU A 2 -1.46 -15.10 19.31
CA LEU A 2 -2.46 -14.02 19.37
C LEU A 2 -3.83 -14.60 19.73
N GLU A 3 -4.51 -13.96 20.68
CA GLU A 3 -5.88 -14.25 21.09
C GLU A 3 -6.81 -13.21 20.47
N SER A 4 -7.88 -13.66 19.81
CA SER A 4 -8.85 -12.77 19.20
C SER A 4 -9.61 -11.97 20.26
N THR A 5 -9.81 -10.69 19.99
CA THR A 5 -10.59 -9.77 20.83
C THR A 5 -11.79 -9.21 20.05
N CYS A 6 -12.68 -8.51 20.73
CA CYS A 6 -13.84 -7.87 20.14
C CYS A 6 -13.46 -6.79 19.10
N THR A 7 -14.26 -6.62 18.03
CA THR A 7 -13.97 -5.71 16.91
C THR A 7 -14.76 -4.41 16.93
N ASP A 8 -15.41 -4.12 18.06
CA ASP A 8 -16.30 -2.99 18.32
C ASP A 8 -15.59 -1.75 18.89
N GLY A 9 -14.25 -1.74 18.88
CA GLY A 9 -13.42 -0.70 19.46
C GLY A 9 -13.07 -0.91 20.94
N ASN A 10 -13.68 -1.89 21.61
CA ASN A 10 -13.30 -2.30 22.97
C ASN A 10 -12.11 -3.29 23.01
N CYS A 11 -11.49 -3.56 21.86
CA CYS A 11 -10.44 -4.58 21.67
C CYS A 11 -9.29 -4.48 22.68
N GLY A 12 -8.86 -3.27 23.06
CA GLY A 12 -7.79 -3.07 24.04
C GLY A 12 -8.21 -3.40 25.47
N LEU A 13 -9.45 -3.10 25.84
CA LEU A 13 -10.01 -3.48 27.15
C LEU A 13 -10.19 -4.99 27.26
N ASP A 14 -10.68 -5.62 26.20
CA ASP A 14 -10.81 -7.08 26.09
C ASP A 14 -9.44 -7.78 26.19
N ALA A 15 -8.43 -7.23 25.51
CA ALA A 15 -7.07 -7.76 25.60
C ALA A 15 -6.47 -7.66 27.03
N ILE A 16 -6.72 -6.55 27.74
CA ILE A 16 -6.35 -6.41 29.16
C ILE A 16 -7.09 -7.44 30.01
N ILE A 17 -8.41 -7.59 29.81
CA ILE A 17 -9.26 -8.56 30.50
C ILE A 17 -8.76 -10.00 30.30
N SER A 18 -8.35 -10.37 29.08
CA SER A 18 -7.80 -11.71 28.81
C SER A 18 -6.55 -11.98 29.65
N ASN A 19 -5.66 -10.98 29.75
CA ASN A 19 -4.46 -11.09 30.59
C ASN A 19 -4.80 -11.13 32.10
N LEU A 20 -5.78 -10.35 32.56
CA LEU A 20 -6.22 -10.37 33.97
C LEU A 20 -6.71 -11.76 34.40
N LYS A 21 -7.50 -12.44 33.54
CA LYS A 21 -7.96 -13.82 33.78
C LYS A 21 -6.80 -14.80 33.93
N ARG A 22 -5.73 -14.61 33.15
CA ARG A 22 -4.59 -15.52 33.12
C ARG A 22 -3.65 -15.33 34.30
N LEU A 23 -3.42 -14.08 34.69
CA LEU A 23 -2.47 -13.74 35.73
C LEU A 23 -3.08 -13.79 37.14
N ASP A 24 -4.37 -14.13 37.24
CA ASP A 24 -5.15 -14.20 38.48
C ASP A 24 -4.93 -12.98 39.39
N LEU A 25 -4.89 -11.80 38.78
CA LEU A 25 -4.66 -10.54 39.48
C LEU A 25 -5.91 -10.17 40.28
N THR A 26 -6.00 -10.68 41.51
CA THR A 26 -7.14 -10.49 42.42
C THR A 26 -6.94 -9.34 43.40
N GLU A 27 -5.75 -8.76 43.51
CA GLU A 27 -5.44 -7.75 44.54
C GLU A 27 -6.05 -6.35 44.30
N PRO A 28 -6.22 -5.84 43.06
CA PRO A 28 -6.93 -4.57 42.88
C PRO A 28 -8.45 -4.75 42.97
N ALA A 29 -9.14 -3.91 43.75
CA ALA A 29 -10.60 -3.92 43.85
C ALA A 29 -11.31 -3.78 42.48
N LEU A 30 -10.69 -3.09 41.52
CA LEU A 30 -11.18 -3.01 40.14
C LEU A 30 -11.09 -4.37 39.43
N ALA A 31 -10.00 -5.12 39.61
CA ALA A 31 -9.82 -6.44 39.00
C ALA A 31 -10.85 -7.43 39.54
N GLN A 32 -11.12 -7.42 40.85
CA GLN A 32 -12.19 -8.25 41.45
C GLN A 32 -13.58 -7.91 40.89
N LYS A 33 -13.88 -6.62 40.72
CA LYS A 33 -15.16 -6.17 40.13
C LYS A 33 -15.29 -6.62 38.67
N VAL A 34 -14.23 -6.45 37.88
CA VAL A 34 -14.19 -6.90 36.48
C VAL A 34 -14.37 -8.42 36.40
N GLN A 35 -13.67 -9.20 37.24
CA GLN A 35 -13.80 -10.65 37.30
C GLN A 35 -15.20 -11.10 37.73
N THR A 36 -15.82 -10.41 38.68
CA THR A 36 -17.20 -10.70 39.12
C THR A 36 -18.22 -10.51 38.00
N VAL A 37 -18.06 -9.48 37.18
CA VAL A 37 -18.93 -9.23 36.02
C VAL A 37 -18.66 -10.26 34.91
N LEU A 38 -17.39 -10.59 34.66
CA LEU A 38 -17.00 -11.62 33.69
C LEU A 38 -17.51 -13.02 34.05
N ASN A 39 -17.58 -13.36 35.34
CA ASN A 39 -18.12 -14.65 35.79
C ASN A 39 -19.62 -14.80 35.44
N LYS A 40 -20.31 -13.69 35.14
CA LYS A 40 -21.68 -13.69 34.59
C LYS A 40 -21.71 -13.78 33.05
N LYS A 41 -20.56 -14.05 32.42
CA LYS A 41 -20.33 -14.14 30.96
C LYS A 41 -20.68 -12.88 30.16
N ASP A 42 -20.59 -11.72 30.77
CA ASP A 42 -20.87 -10.44 30.13
C ASP A 42 -19.57 -9.64 29.88
N LEU A 43 -18.95 -9.88 28.73
CA LEU A 43 -17.69 -9.22 28.33
C LEU A 43 -17.89 -7.73 28.09
N THR A 44 -19.01 -7.33 27.49
CA THR A 44 -19.31 -5.91 27.21
C THR A 44 -19.43 -5.12 28.52
N SER A 45 -20.17 -5.64 29.50
CA SER A 45 -20.25 -5.00 30.81
C SER A 45 -18.91 -5.01 31.54
N ALA A 46 -18.10 -6.04 31.37
CA ALA A 46 -16.75 -6.09 31.96
C ALA A 46 -15.82 -5.03 31.37
N CYS A 47 -15.83 -4.85 30.04
CA CYS A 47 -15.12 -3.77 29.35
C CYS A 47 -15.60 -2.40 29.86
N GLN A 48 -16.90 -2.21 30.04
CA GLN A 48 -17.44 -0.95 30.54
C GLN A 48 -17.03 -0.66 31.99
N VAL A 49 -17.03 -1.67 32.86
CA VAL A 49 -16.54 -1.53 34.25
C VAL A 49 -15.05 -1.21 34.28
N LEU A 50 -14.25 -1.87 33.45
CA LEU A 50 -12.83 -1.60 33.33
C LEU A 50 -12.59 -0.17 32.84
N ARG A 51 -13.24 0.25 31.75
CA ARG A 51 -13.15 1.61 31.19
C ARG A 51 -13.45 2.67 32.25
N LEU A 52 -14.58 2.53 32.94
CA LEU A 52 -14.97 3.49 33.98
C LEU A 52 -13.98 3.51 35.15
N GLY A 53 -13.43 2.36 35.54
CA GLY A 53 -12.42 2.27 36.59
C GLY A 53 -11.12 3.00 36.23
N LEU A 54 -10.64 2.82 35.00
CA LEU A 54 -9.45 3.52 34.50
C LEU A 54 -9.68 5.03 34.38
N LEU A 55 -10.85 5.45 33.89
CA LEU A 55 -11.19 6.87 33.79
C LEU A 55 -11.32 7.57 35.15
N VAL A 56 -11.84 6.87 36.17
CA VAL A 56 -11.85 7.39 37.54
C VAL A 56 -10.42 7.60 38.03
N TRP A 57 -9.52 6.65 37.79
CA TRP A 57 -8.11 6.82 38.15
C TRP A 57 -7.46 8.00 37.42
N ILE A 58 -7.65 8.12 36.11
CA ILE A 58 -7.10 9.25 35.32
C ILE A 58 -7.65 10.59 35.82
N ARG A 59 -8.95 10.66 36.13
CA ARG A 59 -9.60 11.87 36.64
C ARG A 59 -8.96 12.36 37.94
N ASP A 60 -8.61 11.42 38.81
CA ASP A 60 -8.13 11.68 40.17
C ASP A 60 -6.59 11.88 40.22
N ASN A 61 -5.86 11.54 39.14
CA ASN A 61 -4.40 11.59 39.09
C ASN A 61 -3.87 12.45 37.93
N GLU A 62 -4.60 13.51 37.52
CA GLU A 62 -4.25 14.31 36.33
C GLU A 62 -2.86 14.98 36.39
N HIS A 63 -2.31 15.15 37.59
CA HIS A 63 -0.99 15.73 37.84
C HIS A 63 0.15 14.71 37.80
N GLN A 64 -0.15 13.42 37.64
CA GLN A 64 0.88 12.39 37.60
C GLN A 64 1.69 12.50 36.30
N GLU A 65 3.00 12.39 36.43
CA GLU A 65 3.92 12.41 35.29
C GLU A 65 3.89 11.07 34.56
N ILE A 66 3.64 11.14 33.24
CA ILE A 66 3.74 10.00 32.33
C ILE A 66 5.12 9.94 31.65
N LEU A 67 5.70 11.12 31.39
CA LEU A 67 7.08 11.33 30.97
C LEU A 67 7.70 12.44 31.84
N PRO A 68 9.03 12.54 31.91
CA PRO A 68 9.69 13.66 32.59
C PRO A 68 9.11 15.00 32.10
N ASP A 69 8.64 15.82 33.04
CA ASP A 69 8.03 17.14 32.80
C ASP A 69 6.72 17.13 31.98
N VAL A 70 6.05 15.98 31.81
CA VAL A 70 4.76 15.87 31.12
C VAL A 70 3.76 15.14 32.00
N THR A 71 2.72 15.86 32.46
CA THR A 71 1.62 15.29 33.24
C THR A 71 0.57 14.61 32.35
N LEU A 72 -0.31 13.79 32.93
CA LEU A 72 -1.48 13.26 32.22
C LEU A 72 -2.33 14.38 31.63
N ARG A 73 -2.48 15.52 32.35
CA ARG A 73 -3.20 16.69 31.85
C ARG A 73 -2.54 17.31 30.61
N ASP A 74 -1.22 17.44 30.62
CA ASP A 74 -0.47 17.98 29.49
C ASP A 74 -0.62 17.05 28.27
N TRP A 75 -0.57 15.73 28.50
CA TRP A 75 -0.78 14.74 27.45
C TRP A 75 -2.19 14.84 26.83
N MET A 76 -3.24 15.01 27.63
CA MET A 76 -4.60 15.21 27.10
C MET A 76 -4.67 16.42 26.15
N ILE A 77 -3.99 17.52 26.50
CA ILE A 77 -3.93 18.73 25.66
C ILE A 77 -3.14 18.45 24.37
N MET A 78 -2.02 17.72 24.46
CA MET A 78 -1.21 17.33 23.29
C MET A 78 -1.98 16.43 22.31
N GLU A 79 -2.87 15.57 22.80
CA GLU A 79 -3.76 14.74 21.98
C GLU A 79 -4.97 15.53 21.41
N GLY A 80 -5.05 16.84 21.67
CA GLY A 80 -6.05 17.74 21.09
C GLY A 80 -7.32 17.92 21.91
N TYR A 81 -7.36 17.47 23.17
CA TYR A 81 -8.51 17.72 24.05
C TYR A 81 -8.38 19.09 24.73
N ALA A 82 -9.43 19.91 24.64
CA ALA A 82 -9.46 21.26 25.22
C ALA A 82 -9.44 21.26 26.76
N SER A 83 -9.92 20.18 27.39
CA SER A 83 -9.93 20.02 28.85
C SER A 83 -9.97 18.55 29.27
N LYS A 84 -9.64 18.29 30.55
CA LYS A 84 -9.86 16.98 31.19
C LYS A 84 -11.31 16.50 31.06
N ALA A 85 -12.27 17.41 31.17
CA ALA A 85 -13.68 17.05 31.08
C ALA A 85 -14.04 16.52 29.67
N ASP A 86 -13.44 17.12 28.63
CA ASP A 86 -13.63 16.69 27.25
C ASP A 86 -12.99 15.32 26.99
N TYR A 87 -11.78 15.10 27.51
CA TYR A 87 -11.10 13.80 27.46
C TYR A 87 -11.96 12.70 28.11
N ILE A 88 -12.39 12.91 29.36
CA ILE A 88 -13.22 11.93 30.09
C ILE A 88 -14.55 11.69 29.36
N LYS A 89 -15.16 12.73 28.78
CA LYS A 89 -16.40 12.60 28.01
C LYS A 89 -16.21 11.78 26.74
N ALA A 90 -15.09 11.94 26.03
CA ALA A 90 -14.77 11.18 24.84
C ALA A 90 -14.52 9.70 25.20
N MET A 91 -13.56 9.45 26.09
CA MET A 91 -13.11 8.09 26.44
C MET A 91 -14.15 7.26 27.21
N ARG A 92 -15.20 7.89 27.74
CA ARG A 92 -16.34 7.21 28.38
C ARG A 92 -17.26 6.51 27.38
N GLN A 93 -17.24 6.91 26.10
CA GLN A 93 -18.12 6.36 25.09
C GLN A 93 -17.82 4.88 24.84
N ASP A 94 -18.86 4.08 24.68
CA ASP A 94 -18.69 2.67 24.32
C ASP A 94 -18.11 2.56 22.90
N GLY A 95 -17.17 1.63 22.71
CA GLY A 95 -16.42 1.47 21.47
C GLY A 95 -15.34 2.52 21.19
N GLU A 96 -15.13 3.52 22.06
CA GLU A 96 -14.01 4.45 21.93
C GLU A 96 -12.69 3.72 22.19
N TRP A 97 -11.72 3.85 21.28
CA TRP A 97 -10.46 3.12 21.38
C TRP A 97 -9.64 3.60 22.58
N ILE A 98 -9.03 2.66 23.30
CA ILE A 98 -8.12 3.02 24.39
C ILE A 98 -6.82 3.58 23.83
N ASP A 99 -6.31 4.60 24.49
CA ASP A 99 -5.09 5.31 24.14
C ASP A 99 -3.95 5.02 25.13
N THR A 100 -2.83 5.72 24.97
CA THR A 100 -1.67 5.58 25.86
C THR A 100 -1.99 5.92 27.31
N LEU A 101 -2.89 6.88 27.58
CA LEU A 101 -3.25 7.26 28.96
C LEU A 101 -4.07 6.16 29.64
N MET A 102 -4.99 5.53 28.91
CA MET A 102 -5.75 4.37 29.41
C MET A 102 -4.85 3.16 29.67
N LEU A 103 -3.85 2.92 28.81
CA LEU A 103 -2.84 1.87 29.04
C LEU A 103 -1.93 2.18 30.24
N PHE A 104 -1.51 3.44 30.41
CA PHE A 104 -0.73 3.89 31.57
C PHE A 104 -1.52 3.77 32.88
N ALA A 105 -2.81 4.15 32.87
CA ALA A 105 -3.71 3.94 33.99
C ALA A 105 -3.84 2.45 34.34
N ALA A 106 -3.96 1.58 33.33
CA ALA A 106 -4.00 0.14 33.55
C ALA A 106 -2.70 -0.38 34.18
N SER A 107 -1.54 0.13 33.76
CA SER A 107 -0.25 -0.23 34.38
C SER A 107 -0.25 0.07 35.87
N THR A 108 -0.71 1.26 36.24
CA THR A 108 -0.69 1.74 37.62
C THR A 108 -1.73 1.01 38.48
N VAL A 109 -2.96 0.89 37.98
CA VAL A 109 -4.08 0.28 38.72
C VAL A 109 -3.85 -1.21 38.97
N PHE A 110 -3.26 -1.93 38.01
CA PHE A 110 -2.98 -3.36 38.16
C PHE A 110 -1.57 -3.66 38.65
N ARG A 111 -0.74 -2.64 38.88
CA ARG A 111 0.68 -2.76 39.23
C ARG A 111 1.42 -3.72 38.30
N ALA A 112 1.16 -3.57 37.00
CA ALA A 112 1.62 -4.48 35.96
C ALA A 112 2.36 -3.74 34.85
N GLN A 113 3.37 -4.36 34.27
CA GLN A 113 4.01 -3.87 33.06
C GLN A 113 3.16 -4.27 31.85
N LEU A 114 2.97 -3.37 30.90
CA LEU A 114 2.33 -3.68 29.62
C LEU A 114 3.40 -3.81 28.56
N LEU A 115 3.51 -4.99 27.95
CA LEU A 115 4.35 -5.22 26.78
C LEU A 115 3.45 -5.27 25.54
N VAL A 116 3.56 -4.24 24.71
CA VAL A 116 2.77 -4.08 23.49
C VAL A 116 3.64 -4.44 22.29
N PHE A 117 3.32 -5.55 21.62
CA PHE A 117 3.95 -5.95 20.36
C PHE A 117 3.32 -5.21 19.19
N LEU A 118 4.15 -4.66 18.30
CA LEU A 118 3.71 -3.96 17.09
C LEU A 118 3.83 -4.86 15.86
N GLU A 119 3.16 -4.45 14.78
CA GLU A 119 3.12 -5.18 13.50
C GLU A 119 4.50 -5.33 12.84
N ASP A 120 5.44 -4.43 13.11
CA ASP A 120 6.82 -4.48 12.62
C ASP A 120 7.73 -5.42 13.45
N GLY A 121 7.17 -6.12 14.44
CA GLY A 121 7.89 -7.02 15.34
C GLY A 121 8.60 -6.32 16.49
N SER A 122 8.55 -4.99 16.57
CA SER A 122 9.03 -4.25 17.73
C SER A 122 8.10 -4.41 18.93
N SER A 123 8.58 -4.07 20.12
CA SER A 123 7.77 -4.07 21.33
C SER A 123 8.02 -2.83 22.17
N HIS A 124 6.95 -2.32 22.77
CA HIS A 124 7.00 -1.20 23.71
C HIS A 124 6.61 -1.68 25.09
N VAL A 125 7.46 -1.35 26.07
CA VAL A 125 7.14 -1.52 27.49
C VAL A 125 6.52 -0.22 27.99
N LEU A 126 5.27 -0.30 28.42
CA LEU A 126 4.57 0.74 29.15
C LEU A 126 4.46 0.32 30.60
N ALA A 127 5.16 1.02 31.48
CA ALA A 127 5.15 0.78 32.91
C ALA A 127 5.19 2.11 33.64
N ALA A 128 4.28 2.33 34.58
CA ALA A 128 4.35 3.49 35.46
C ALA A 128 5.67 3.48 36.27
N PRO A 129 6.25 4.63 36.62
CA PRO A 129 7.54 4.69 37.33
C PRO A 129 7.59 3.82 38.60
N GLU A 130 6.48 3.77 39.33
CA GLU A 130 6.31 2.95 40.53
C GLU A 130 6.40 1.45 40.22
N VAL A 131 5.90 1.02 39.06
CA VAL A 131 5.93 -0.39 38.61
C VAL A 131 7.32 -0.75 38.09
N GLN A 132 8.03 0.19 37.44
CA GLN A 132 9.42 -0.01 37.01
C GLN A 132 10.38 -0.20 38.20
N ALA A 133 10.06 0.40 39.35
CA ALA A 133 10.83 0.27 40.58
C ALA A 133 10.58 -1.06 41.33
N MET A 134 9.59 -1.86 40.92
CA MET A 134 9.28 -3.15 41.57
C MET A 134 10.28 -4.23 41.13
N ALA A 135 10.79 -5.01 42.09
CA ALA A 135 11.69 -6.14 41.83
C ALA A 135 11.03 -7.25 40.99
N SER A 136 9.71 -7.41 41.10
CA SER A 136 8.90 -8.34 40.30
C SER A 136 7.50 -7.77 40.13
N SER A 137 7.06 -7.59 38.89
CA SER A 137 5.70 -7.15 38.56
C SER A 137 5.11 -8.03 37.45
N PRO A 138 3.81 -8.36 37.49
CA PRO A 138 3.15 -9.10 36.42
C PRO A 138 3.24 -8.35 35.08
N ILE A 139 3.24 -9.11 33.97
CA ILE A 139 3.33 -8.56 32.62
C ILE A 139 2.04 -8.86 31.85
N LEU A 140 1.34 -7.80 31.43
CA LEU A 140 0.22 -7.87 30.50
C LEU A 140 0.78 -7.82 29.06
N LEU A 141 0.45 -8.81 28.25
CA LEU A 141 0.95 -8.94 26.89
C LEU A 141 -0.16 -8.56 25.90
N LEU A 142 0.11 -7.56 25.08
CA LEU A 142 -0.81 -6.97 24.12
C LEU A 142 -0.18 -6.99 22.72
N GLY A 143 -0.97 -7.19 21.68
CA GLY A 143 -0.52 -7.04 20.29
C GLY A 143 -1.31 -5.93 19.60
N ASN A 144 -0.67 -4.86 19.15
CA ASN A 144 -1.32 -3.81 18.38
C ASN A 144 -0.97 -3.97 16.90
N ILE A 145 -1.97 -4.27 16.07
CA ILE A 145 -1.80 -4.49 14.63
C ILE A 145 -2.48 -3.37 13.85
N GLY A 146 -1.73 -2.75 12.93
CA GLY A 146 -2.21 -1.68 12.06
C GLY A 146 -2.57 -0.37 12.76
N ASN A 147 -2.19 -0.17 14.02
CA ASN A 147 -2.66 0.94 14.86
C ASN A 147 -4.19 1.04 14.97
N VAL A 148 -4.89 -0.08 14.75
CA VAL A 148 -6.36 -0.11 14.68
C VAL A 148 -7.00 -1.20 15.52
N HIS A 149 -6.20 -2.11 16.10
CA HIS A 149 -6.75 -3.24 16.85
C HIS A 149 -5.75 -3.84 17.83
N PHE A 150 -6.22 -4.12 19.05
CA PHE A 150 -5.46 -4.81 20.09
C PHE A 150 -5.87 -6.27 20.23
N TYR A 151 -4.89 -7.15 20.30
CA TYR A 151 -5.03 -8.58 20.58
C TYR A 151 -4.50 -8.92 21.97
N GLY A 152 -5.06 -9.94 22.61
CA GLY A 152 -4.41 -10.59 23.74
C GLY A 152 -3.20 -11.40 23.24
N VAL A 153 -2.12 -11.47 24.02
CA VAL A 153 -0.95 -12.27 23.66
C VAL A 153 -0.67 -13.31 24.74
N ARG A 154 -0.50 -14.58 24.33
CA ARG A 154 -0.18 -15.71 25.21
C ARG A 154 1.19 -16.33 24.90
N PRO A 155 2.05 -16.56 25.92
CA PRO A 155 3.25 -17.39 25.79
C PRO A 155 2.88 -18.85 25.54
N LEU A 156 3.61 -19.54 24.67
CA LEU A 156 3.45 -20.99 24.49
C LEU A 156 4.13 -21.73 25.67
N PRO A 157 3.53 -22.80 26.22
CA PRO A 157 4.16 -23.59 27.28
C PRO A 157 5.47 -24.23 26.82
N MET A 158 6.50 -24.24 27.68
CA MET A 158 7.81 -24.85 27.36
C MET A 158 7.77 -26.37 27.17
N GLU A 159 6.77 -27.09 27.69
CA GLU A 159 6.63 -28.54 27.49
C GLU A 159 6.20 -28.93 26.07
N GLU A 160 5.74 -27.97 25.26
CA GLU A 160 5.51 -28.16 23.80
C GLU A 160 6.76 -27.83 22.97
N ALA A 161 7.88 -27.48 23.61
CA ALA A 161 9.18 -27.28 22.95
C ALA A 161 10.11 -28.47 23.25
N ASP A 162 9.95 -29.56 22.50
CA ASP A 162 10.78 -30.77 22.63
C ASP A 162 12.25 -30.47 22.27
N PRO A 163 13.21 -30.67 23.20
CA PRO A 163 14.64 -30.46 22.94
C PRO A 163 15.24 -31.39 21.88
N SER A 164 14.52 -32.42 21.43
CA SER A 164 14.97 -33.36 20.40
C SER A 164 14.89 -32.79 18.96
N THR A 165 14.26 -31.64 18.76
CA THR A 165 14.08 -30.99 17.44
C THR A 165 15.27 -30.13 16.98
N ALA A 166 16.47 -30.34 17.54
CA ALA A 166 17.68 -29.69 17.03
C ALA A 166 18.15 -30.24 15.65
N GLY A 167 17.47 -31.25 15.08
CA GLY A 167 17.88 -31.90 13.84
C GLY A 167 16.80 -32.13 12.78
N THR A 168 15.54 -31.79 13.02
CA THR A 168 14.45 -32.11 12.07
C THR A 168 14.06 -30.87 11.28
N THR A 169 14.18 -30.95 9.95
CA THR A 169 13.89 -29.86 9.02
C THR A 169 12.45 -29.35 9.19
N GLN A 170 12.32 -28.03 9.21
CA GLN A 170 11.14 -27.18 9.41
C GLN A 170 9.92 -27.49 8.51
N THR A 171 10.04 -28.43 7.58
CA THR A 171 9.00 -28.88 6.64
C THR A 171 7.99 -29.85 7.24
N ASP A 172 8.35 -30.64 8.25
CA ASP A 172 7.46 -31.70 8.75
C ASP A 172 6.42 -31.22 9.77
N PHE A 173 6.70 -30.13 10.51
CA PHE A 173 5.75 -29.54 11.47
C PHE A 173 4.53 -28.86 10.80
N LEU A 174 4.65 -28.50 9.52
CA LEU A 174 3.57 -27.86 8.75
C LEU A 174 2.54 -28.86 8.21
N ARG A 175 2.82 -30.17 8.23
CA ARG A 175 1.90 -31.21 7.76
C ARG A 175 0.76 -31.51 8.74
N GLU A 176 0.93 -31.27 10.03
CA GLU A 176 -0.03 -31.75 11.04
C GLU A 176 -1.13 -30.73 11.45
N THR A 177 -1.10 -29.49 10.95
CA THR A 177 -2.04 -28.43 11.41
C THR A 177 -2.83 -27.71 10.30
N CYS A 178 -2.86 -28.23 9.07
CA CYS A 178 -3.66 -27.65 7.98
C CYS A 178 -4.99 -28.40 7.82
N PRO A 179 -6.16 -27.72 7.78
CA PRO A 179 -7.40 -28.37 7.35
C PRO A 179 -7.25 -28.92 5.92
N ALA A 180 -7.70 -30.14 5.66
CA ALA A 180 -7.53 -30.82 4.37
C ALA A 180 -8.00 -30.00 3.15
N GLU A 181 -8.98 -29.11 3.33
CA GLU A 181 -9.48 -28.19 2.29
C GLU A 181 -8.45 -27.12 1.89
N ASP A 182 -7.67 -26.59 2.84
CA ASP A 182 -6.67 -25.55 2.57
C ASP A 182 -5.48 -26.16 1.81
N GLU A 183 -5.07 -27.38 2.14
CA GLU A 183 -4.01 -28.11 1.42
C GLU A 183 -4.41 -28.42 -0.03
N LEU A 184 -5.66 -28.83 -0.26
CA LEU A 184 -6.18 -29.08 -1.62
C LEU A 184 -6.19 -27.80 -2.46
N LEU A 185 -6.56 -26.66 -1.87
CA LEU A 185 -6.53 -25.35 -2.54
C LEU A 185 -5.10 -24.93 -2.92
N PHE A 186 -4.11 -25.16 -2.05
CA PHE A 186 -2.70 -24.86 -2.35
C PHE A 186 -2.15 -25.77 -3.45
N ARG A 187 -2.47 -27.07 -3.44
CA ARG A 187 -2.09 -28.02 -4.51
C ARG A 187 -2.70 -27.61 -5.85
N LEU A 188 -3.99 -27.24 -5.84
CA LEU A 188 -4.69 -26.75 -7.03
C LEU A 188 -4.07 -25.45 -7.56
N ALA A 189 -3.75 -24.50 -6.68
CA ALA A 189 -3.17 -23.23 -7.07
C ALA A 189 -1.72 -23.37 -7.57
N GLY A 190 -0.90 -24.25 -6.99
CA GLY A 190 0.41 -24.61 -7.52
C GLY A 190 0.32 -25.20 -8.93
N ALA A 191 -0.56 -26.19 -9.13
CA ALA A 191 -0.79 -26.79 -10.44
C ALA A 191 -1.31 -25.76 -11.48
N LEU A 192 -2.09 -24.76 -11.05
CA LEU A 192 -2.58 -23.66 -11.90
C LEU A 192 -1.47 -22.67 -12.33
N MET A 193 -0.39 -22.54 -11.57
CA MET A 193 0.75 -21.69 -11.96
C MET A 193 1.51 -22.31 -13.15
N ASP A 194 1.73 -23.62 -13.10
CA ASP A 194 2.45 -24.35 -14.16
C ASP A 194 1.54 -24.75 -15.33
N TRP A 195 0.22 -24.66 -15.14
CA TRP A 195 -0.76 -25.04 -16.15
C TRP A 195 -0.68 -24.17 -17.40
N ASN A 196 -0.40 -24.78 -18.56
CA ASN A 196 -0.53 -24.14 -19.86
C ASN A 196 -1.91 -24.47 -20.45
N PRO A 197 -2.84 -23.49 -20.52
CA PRO A 197 -4.22 -23.76 -20.93
C PRO A 197 -4.37 -24.19 -22.40
N TRP A 198 -3.30 -24.09 -23.19
CA TRP A 198 -3.26 -24.40 -24.63
C TRP A 198 -2.76 -25.83 -24.92
N ASP A 199 -2.07 -26.47 -23.97
CA ASP A 199 -1.45 -27.79 -24.13
C ASP A 199 -2.15 -28.86 -23.26
N ALA A 200 -2.45 -30.03 -23.85
CA ALA A 200 -3.01 -31.16 -23.13
C ALA A 200 -2.01 -31.77 -22.12
N SER A 201 -0.70 -31.67 -22.39
CA SER A 201 0.35 -32.33 -21.60
C SER A 201 0.60 -31.68 -20.23
N SER A 202 0.31 -30.39 -20.11
CA SER A 202 0.55 -29.59 -18.88
C SER A 202 -0.43 -29.89 -17.72
N SER A 203 -1.20 -30.98 -17.82
CA SER A 203 -2.43 -31.17 -17.03
C SER A 203 -2.60 -32.56 -16.40
N SER A 204 -1.56 -33.39 -16.27
CA SER A 204 -1.75 -34.78 -15.76
C SER A 204 -2.47 -34.85 -14.41
N ASP A 205 -2.23 -33.88 -13.52
CA ASP A 205 -2.80 -33.86 -12.17
C ASP A 205 -3.99 -32.88 -12.01
N LEU A 206 -4.15 -31.93 -12.93
CA LEU A 206 -5.13 -30.83 -12.80
C LEU A 206 -6.60 -31.33 -12.83
N PRO A 207 -7.01 -32.25 -13.73
CA PRO A 207 -8.36 -32.83 -13.72
C PRO A 207 -8.66 -33.59 -12.43
N ASN A 208 -7.68 -34.31 -11.88
CA ASN A 208 -7.83 -35.05 -10.63
C ASN A 208 -8.01 -34.09 -9.45
N LEU A 209 -7.18 -33.03 -9.38
CA LEU A 209 -7.30 -31.98 -8.37
C LEU A 209 -8.63 -31.22 -8.47
N CYS A 210 -9.10 -30.90 -9.68
CA CYS A 210 -10.41 -30.27 -9.88
C CYS A 210 -11.56 -31.18 -9.45
N ASN A 211 -11.50 -32.49 -9.73
CA ASN A 211 -12.53 -33.43 -9.32
C ASN A 211 -12.53 -33.66 -7.79
N GLU A 212 -11.35 -33.76 -7.19
CA GLU A 212 -11.16 -33.85 -5.73
C GLU A 212 -11.70 -32.57 -5.05
N PHE A 213 -11.49 -31.41 -5.67
CA PHE A 213 -11.98 -30.11 -5.20
C PHE A 213 -13.50 -29.95 -5.37
N GLU A 214 -14.08 -30.34 -6.52
CA GLU A 214 -15.54 -30.36 -6.73
C GLU A 214 -16.27 -31.31 -5.77
N SER A 215 -15.62 -32.42 -5.38
CA SER A 215 -16.19 -33.43 -4.47
C SER A 215 -16.17 -32.99 -2.99
N SER A 216 -15.40 -31.93 -2.65
CA SER A 216 -15.20 -31.48 -1.26
C SER A 216 -16.37 -30.65 -0.68
N GLY A 217 -17.38 -30.27 -1.48
CA GLY A 217 -18.64 -29.73 -0.95
C GLY A 217 -19.41 -28.80 -1.91
N PRO A 218 -20.71 -28.53 -1.66
CA PRO A 218 -21.61 -27.79 -2.55
C PRO A 218 -21.44 -26.26 -2.43
N GLY A 219 -20.21 -25.76 -2.47
CA GLY A 219 -19.92 -24.32 -2.50
C GLY A 219 -20.10 -23.74 -3.91
N ASP A 220 -20.49 -22.46 -3.97
CA ASP A 220 -20.59 -21.70 -5.23
C ASP A 220 -19.23 -21.69 -5.94
N VAL A 221 -19.17 -22.30 -7.13
CA VAL A 221 -17.96 -22.44 -7.95
C VAL A 221 -17.36 -21.08 -8.32
N LEU A 222 -18.18 -20.03 -8.39
CA LEU A 222 -17.70 -18.66 -8.60
C LEU A 222 -16.91 -18.16 -7.38
N SER A 223 -17.45 -18.30 -6.18
CA SER A 223 -16.78 -17.99 -4.91
C SER A 223 -15.46 -18.77 -4.74
N GLN A 224 -15.45 -20.03 -5.18
CA GLN A 224 -14.29 -20.91 -5.12
C GLN A 224 -13.19 -20.51 -6.12
N SER A 225 -13.55 -20.13 -7.35
CA SER A 225 -12.60 -19.61 -8.35
C SER A 225 -11.92 -18.30 -7.90
N LEU A 226 -12.63 -17.47 -7.14
CA LEU A 226 -12.10 -16.23 -6.55
C LEU A 226 -11.13 -16.49 -5.40
N THR A 227 -11.38 -17.55 -4.65
CA THR A 227 -10.48 -18.03 -3.60
C THR A 227 -9.18 -18.55 -4.22
N CYS A 228 -9.27 -19.35 -5.30
CA CYS A 228 -8.11 -19.78 -6.10
C CYS A 228 -7.34 -18.60 -6.68
N ARG A 229 -8.02 -17.57 -7.20
CA ARG A 229 -7.37 -16.35 -7.72
C ARG A 229 -6.55 -15.61 -6.68
N SER A 230 -7.05 -15.54 -5.45
CA SER A 230 -6.37 -14.87 -4.35
C SER A 230 -5.20 -15.70 -3.85
N ALA A 231 -5.37 -17.03 -3.76
CA ALA A 231 -4.30 -17.98 -3.47
C ALA A 231 -3.20 -17.97 -4.55
N LEU A 232 -3.55 -17.82 -5.83
CA LEU A 232 -2.57 -17.71 -6.93
C LEU A 232 -1.73 -16.44 -6.86
N LYS A 233 -2.37 -15.29 -6.62
CA LYS A 233 -1.64 -14.02 -6.41
C LYS A 233 -0.67 -14.11 -5.24
N LEU A 234 -1.12 -14.77 -4.18
CA LEU A 234 -0.34 -15.01 -3.00
C LEU A 234 0.80 -16.01 -3.28
N LEU A 235 0.56 -17.11 -3.99
CA LEU A 235 1.60 -18.06 -4.38
C LEU A 235 2.63 -17.47 -5.35
N GLN A 236 2.22 -16.54 -6.21
CA GLN A 236 3.15 -15.77 -7.05
C GLN A 236 4.02 -14.83 -6.23
N HIS A 237 3.42 -14.23 -5.21
CA HIS A 237 4.16 -13.45 -4.22
C HIS A 237 5.11 -14.37 -3.46
N GLU A 238 4.65 -15.52 -2.97
CA GLU A 238 5.44 -16.53 -2.26
C GLU A 238 6.54 -17.15 -3.13
N ALA A 239 6.32 -17.37 -4.44
CA ALA A 239 7.33 -17.90 -5.36
C ALA A 239 8.42 -16.85 -5.63
N ALA A 240 8.03 -15.58 -5.82
CA ALA A 240 8.97 -14.47 -5.91
C ALA A 240 9.74 -14.26 -4.59
N GLU A 241 9.09 -14.46 -3.43
CA GLU A 241 9.69 -14.35 -2.11
C GLU A 241 10.57 -15.57 -1.73
N ALA A 242 10.21 -16.77 -2.21
CA ALA A 242 10.98 -18.00 -2.02
C ALA A 242 12.22 -18.04 -2.91
N GLU A 243 12.12 -17.54 -4.16
CA GLU A 243 13.31 -17.24 -4.98
C GLU A 243 14.20 -16.19 -4.32
N ALA A 244 13.62 -15.30 -3.50
CA ALA A 244 14.33 -14.30 -2.69
C ALA A 244 14.78 -14.80 -1.29
N GLY A 245 14.55 -16.07 -0.94
CA GLY A 245 15.06 -16.69 0.30
C GLY A 245 14.39 -16.22 1.60
N ILE A 246 13.15 -15.74 1.55
CA ILE A 246 12.38 -15.29 2.72
C ILE A 246 11.73 -16.50 3.43
N ASP A 247 11.79 -16.53 4.77
CA ASP A 247 11.29 -17.66 5.59
C ASP A 247 9.76 -17.86 5.44
N ARG A 248 9.39 -19.11 5.17
CA ARG A 248 8.05 -19.59 4.78
C ARG A 248 7.02 -19.45 5.90
N SER A 249 7.47 -19.37 7.16
CA SER A 249 6.62 -19.44 8.36
C SER A 249 5.76 -18.18 8.60
N PHE A 250 6.28 -17.00 8.28
CA PHE A 250 5.61 -15.71 8.50
C PHE A 250 4.55 -15.40 7.43
N ALA A 251 4.87 -15.68 6.16
CA ALA A 251 3.96 -15.49 5.04
C ALA A 251 2.73 -16.40 5.11
N LEU A 252 2.91 -17.65 5.58
CA LEU A 252 1.84 -18.63 5.81
C LEU A 252 0.75 -18.12 6.78
N VAL A 253 1.11 -17.28 7.74
CA VAL A 253 0.16 -16.69 8.70
C VAL A 253 -0.65 -15.56 8.05
N ILE A 254 -0.01 -14.71 7.26
CA ILE A 254 -0.66 -13.61 6.52
C ILE A 254 -1.61 -14.18 5.45
N ALA A 255 -1.16 -15.20 4.73
CA ALA A 255 -1.92 -15.98 3.77
C ALA A 255 -3.23 -16.53 4.36
N LYS A 256 -3.12 -17.27 5.47
CA LYS A 256 -4.26 -17.84 6.21
C LYS A 256 -5.24 -16.77 6.67
N ASN A 257 -4.73 -15.63 7.14
CA ASN A 257 -5.56 -14.51 7.59
C ASN A 257 -6.25 -13.78 6.43
N HIS A 258 -5.59 -13.65 5.28
CA HIS A 258 -6.20 -13.11 4.07
C HIS A 258 -7.30 -14.02 3.51
N LEU A 259 -7.07 -15.34 3.44
CA LEU A 259 -8.05 -16.32 2.99
C LEU A 259 -9.30 -16.35 3.90
N LYS A 260 -9.13 -16.32 5.22
CA LYS A 260 -10.26 -16.23 6.18
C LYS A 260 -11.11 -14.98 6.01
N ARG A 261 -10.48 -13.84 5.68
CA ARG A 261 -11.17 -12.53 5.50
C ARG A 261 -12.05 -12.50 4.24
N TRP A 262 -11.71 -13.28 3.22
CA TRP A 262 -12.39 -13.26 1.92
C TRP A 262 -13.62 -14.17 1.83
N ARG A 263 -13.74 -15.20 2.69
CA ARG A 263 -14.92 -16.09 2.74
C ARG A 263 -16.25 -15.36 3.06
N GLY A 264 -16.23 -14.07 3.44
CA GLY A 264 -17.43 -13.28 3.80
C GLY A 264 -17.79 -12.08 2.91
N ARG A 265 -17.05 -11.75 1.84
CA ARG A 265 -17.34 -10.58 0.98
C ARG A 265 -17.10 -10.86 -0.50
N CYS A 266 -18.04 -11.51 -1.18
CA CYS A 266 -17.99 -11.64 -2.64
C CYS A 266 -18.49 -10.34 -3.29
N THR A 267 -17.59 -9.39 -3.57
CA THR A 267 -17.93 -8.17 -4.35
C THR A 267 -18.11 -8.44 -5.85
N PHE A 268 -18.00 -9.71 -6.29
CA PHE A 268 -18.00 -10.11 -7.69
C PHE A 268 -19.38 -10.43 -8.30
N ASP A 269 -20.42 -10.60 -7.46
CA ASP A 269 -21.82 -10.79 -7.90
C ASP A 269 -22.36 -9.66 -8.79
N LYS A 270 -21.65 -8.52 -8.86
CA LYS A 270 -22.04 -7.36 -9.67
C LYS A 270 -21.55 -7.41 -11.13
N SER A 271 -20.64 -8.30 -11.50
CA SER A 271 -20.19 -8.42 -12.90
C SER A 271 -21.08 -9.37 -13.71
N ARG A 272 -22.22 -8.84 -14.18
CA ARG A 272 -23.17 -9.57 -15.07
C ARG A 272 -22.45 -10.26 -16.25
N THR A 273 -21.40 -9.64 -16.78
CA THR A 273 -20.63 -10.15 -17.93
C THR A 273 -19.79 -11.38 -17.60
N LEU A 274 -19.21 -11.48 -16.40
CA LEU A 274 -18.42 -12.65 -16.01
C LEU A 274 -19.32 -13.81 -15.57
N SER A 275 -20.38 -13.53 -14.83
CA SER A 275 -21.40 -14.52 -14.45
C SER A 275 -22.01 -15.20 -15.69
N ALA A 276 -22.28 -14.43 -16.76
CA ALA A 276 -22.74 -14.99 -18.03
C ALA A 276 -21.69 -15.87 -18.76
N LYS A 277 -20.39 -15.65 -18.52
CA LYS A 277 -19.29 -16.45 -19.09
C LYS A 277 -19.03 -17.73 -18.30
N LEU A 278 -19.36 -17.75 -17.02
CA LEU A 278 -19.13 -18.87 -16.09
C LEU A 278 -20.42 -19.61 -15.72
N CYS A 279 -21.48 -19.49 -16.53
CA CYS A 279 -22.70 -20.28 -16.34
C CYS A 279 -22.88 -21.33 -17.43
N MET A 280 -23.36 -22.52 -17.06
CA MET A 280 -23.58 -23.64 -17.99
C MET A 280 -24.48 -23.26 -19.17
N ALA A 281 -25.56 -22.53 -18.90
CA ALA A 281 -26.48 -22.06 -19.94
C ALA A 281 -25.80 -21.08 -20.93
N GLY A 282 -24.88 -20.24 -20.44
CA GLY A 282 -24.08 -19.34 -21.29
C GLY A 282 -23.11 -20.12 -22.17
N ILE A 283 -22.44 -21.13 -21.60
CA ILE A 283 -21.51 -22.00 -22.31
C ILE A 283 -22.21 -22.83 -23.38
N GLN A 284 -23.32 -23.51 -23.03
CA GLN A 284 -24.10 -24.30 -23.99
C GLN A 284 -24.59 -23.43 -25.15
N ARG A 285 -25.10 -22.22 -24.87
CA ARG A 285 -25.47 -21.25 -25.92
C ARG A 285 -24.28 -20.84 -26.79
N SER A 286 -23.10 -20.65 -26.20
CA SER A 286 -21.89 -20.31 -26.93
C SER A 286 -21.42 -21.44 -27.84
N LEU A 287 -21.47 -22.69 -27.36
CA LEU A 287 -21.09 -23.89 -28.10
C LEU A 287 -22.09 -24.26 -29.20
N ALA A 288 -23.37 -23.90 -29.03
CA ALA A 288 -24.43 -24.12 -30.02
C ALA A 288 -24.34 -23.19 -31.25
N ARG A 289 -23.49 -22.14 -31.22
CA ARG A 289 -23.34 -21.23 -32.36
C ARG A 289 -22.76 -21.94 -33.58
N ASN A 290 -23.38 -21.71 -34.74
CA ASN A 290 -22.88 -22.16 -36.03
C ASN A 290 -21.75 -21.25 -36.53
N CYS A 291 -20.93 -21.75 -37.46
CA CYS A 291 -19.91 -20.94 -38.10
C CYS A 291 -20.58 -19.88 -38.97
N GLN A 292 -20.33 -18.60 -38.70
CA GLN A 292 -20.88 -17.50 -39.50
C GLN A 292 -20.41 -17.53 -40.97
N GLN A 293 -19.23 -18.08 -41.26
CA GLN A 293 -18.67 -18.09 -42.61
C GLN A 293 -19.19 -19.22 -43.51
N HIS A 294 -19.57 -20.37 -42.93
CA HIS A 294 -19.86 -21.56 -43.73
C HIS A 294 -21.29 -22.08 -43.54
N SER A 295 -22.09 -21.45 -42.67
CA SER A 295 -23.43 -21.94 -42.25
C SER A 295 -23.46 -23.37 -41.71
N THR A 296 -22.30 -24.02 -41.61
CA THR A 296 -22.10 -25.38 -41.12
C THR A 296 -21.68 -25.34 -39.66
N ARG A 297 -22.06 -26.40 -38.96
CA ARG A 297 -21.69 -26.64 -37.57
C ARG A 297 -20.17 -26.82 -37.48
N HIS A 298 -19.52 -26.13 -36.53
CA HIS A 298 -18.09 -26.35 -36.26
C HIS A 298 -17.86 -27.81 -35.84
N SER A 299 -17.24 -28.62 -36.69
CA SER A 299 -16.85 -30.01 -36.35
C SER A 299 -15.82 -30.02 -35.22
N CYS A 300 -14.95 -29.01 -35.16
CA CYS A 300 -13.97 -28.81 -34.08
C CYS A 300 -14.59 -28.51 -32.69
N LEU A 301 -15.91 -28.32 -32.60
CA LEU A 301 -16.63 -28.19 -31.33
C LEU A 301 -17.34 -29.49 -30.90
N ASP A 302 -17.37 -30.53 -31.72
CA ASP A 302 -18.24 -31.69 -31.44
C ASP A 302 -17.81 -32.50 -30.21
N THR A 303 -16.51 -32.63 -29.98
CA THR A 303 -15.98 -33.22 -28.74
C THR A 303 -16.41 -32.42 -27.52
N VAL A 304 -16.31 -31.09 -27.59
CA VAL A 304 -16.59 -30.18 -26.48
C VAL A 304 -18.10 -30.05 -26.21
N ARG A 305 -18.94 -30.13 -27.24
CA ARG A 305 -20.40 -30.14 -27.11
C ARG A 305 -20.94 -31.37 -26.39
N LYS A 306 -20.27 -32.51 -26.51
CA LYS A 306 -20.62 -33.72 -25.75
C LYS A 306 -20.36 -33.55 -24.26
N TYR A 307 -19.39 -32.71 -23.89
CA TYR A 307 -18.94 -32.52 -22.51
C TYR A 307 -18.81 -31.03 -22.14
N PRO A 308 -19.89 -30.24 -22.16
CA PRO A 308 -19.82 -28.78 -21.94
C PRO A 308 -19.26 -28.40 -20.57
N LYS A 309 -19.34 -29.30 -19.58
CA LYS A 309 -18.75 -29.12 -18.25
C LYS A 309 -17.23 -28.95 -18.30
N ILE A 310 -16.53 -29.57 -19.27
CA ILE A 310 -15.08 -29.38 -19.45
C ILE A 310 -14.73 -27.92 -19.78
N VAL A 311 -15.61 -27.22 -20.50
CA VAL A 311 -15.44 -25.80 -20.83
C VAL A 311 -15.70 -24.93 -19.62
N LEU A 312 -16.70 -25.28 -18.80
CA LEU A 312 -16.96 -24.57 -17.57
C LEU A 312 -15.74 -24.63 -16.67
N ASN A 313 -15.23 -25.83 -16.42
CA ASN A 313 -14.08 -26.05 -15.56
C ASN A 313 -12.85 -25.32 -16.14
N TRP A 314 -12.60 -25.43 -17.45
CA TRP A 314 -11.52 -24.68 -18.10
C TRP A 314 -11.68 -23.16 -17.92
N ARG A 315 -12.89 -22.61 -18.08
CA ARG A 315 -13.13 -21.16 -17.90
C ARG A 315 -12.98 -20.75 -16.45
N GLU A 316 -13.48 -21.52 -15.50
CA GLU A 316 -13.31 -21.21 -14.07
C GLU A 316 -11.83 -21.14 -13.72
N LEU A 317 -11.03 -22.13 -14.18
CA LEU A 317 -9.58 -22.14 -14.01
C LEU A 317 -8.91 -20.95 -14.72
N PHE A 318 -9.22 -20.72 -15.99
CA PHE A 318 -8.60 -19.62 -16.75
C PHE A 318 -8.95 -18.26 -16.17
N TYR A 319 -10.21 -18.01 -15.80
CA TYR A 319 -10.66 -16.73 -15.23
C TYR A 319 -10.29 -16.56 -13.75
N ALA A 320 -9.88 -17.64 -13.05
CA ALA A 320 -9.22 -17.54 -11.76
C ALA A 320 -7.82 -16.90 -11.89
N LEU A 321 -7.17 -16.96 -13.06
CA LEU A 321 -5.89 -16.28 -13.26
C LEU A 321 -6.04 -14.74 -13.23
N PRO A 322 -5.06 -14.00 -12.67
CA PRO A 322 -4.94 -12.56 -12.86
C PRO A 322 -5.07 -12.13 -14.34
N LYS A 323 -5.57 -10.91 -14.58
CA LYS A 323 -5.75 -10.41 -15.96
C LYS A 323 -4.41 -10.34 -16.72
N ALA A 324 -3.34 -9.95 -16.05
CA ALA A 324 -2.01 -9.85 -16.65
C ALA A 324 -1.55 -11.21 -17.18
N ASP A 325 -1.62 -12.26 -16.36
CA ASP A 325 -1.20 -13.61 -16.71
C ASP A 325 -2.03 -14.21 -17.85
N ARG A 326 -3.34 -13.98 -17.84
CA ARG A 326 -4.20 -14.38 -18.97
C ARG A 326 -3.75 -13.73 -20.26
N GLU A 327 -3.41 -12.44 -20.22
CA GLU A 327 -2.89 -11.74 -21.39
C GLU A 327 -1.50 -12.24 -21.78
N GLU A 328 -0.63 -12.56 -20.82
CA GLU A 328 0.71 -13.12 -21.06
C GLU A 328 0.65 -14.50 -21.71
N ARG A 329 -0.12 -15.44 -21.15
CA ARG A 329 -0.33 -16.77 -21.74
C ARG A 329 -0.90 -16.69 -23.16
N LEU A 330 -1.78 -15.72 -23.43
CA LEU A 330 -2.28 -15.46 -24.78
C LEU A 330 -1.18 -14.90 -25.70
N ARG A 331 -0.30 -14.02 -25.21
CA ARG A 331 0.86 -13.54 -25.97
C ARG A 331 1.83 -14.67 -26.29
N ASP A 332 2.08 -15.57 -25.35
CA ASP A 332 2.96 -16.72 -25.56
C ASP A 332 2.42 -17.64 -26.64
N MET A 333 1.11 -17.90 -26.66
CA MET A 333 0.45 -18.62 -27.74
C MET A 333 0.68 -17.95 -29.12
N PHE A 334 0.55 -16.63 -29.20
CA PHE A 334 0.83 -15.88 -30.44
C PHE A 334 2.32 -15.89 -30.79
N LEU A 335 3.21 -15.84 -29.80
CA LEU A 335 4.65 -15.85 -30.01
C LEU A 335 5.12 -17.21 -30.53
N GLN A 336 4.63 -18.30 -29.96
CA GLN A 336 4.88 -19.67 -30.45
C GLN A 336 4.36 -19.84 -31.87
N SER A 337 3.16 -19.33 -32.18
CA SER A 337 2.64 -19.34 -33.56
C SER A 337 3.53 -18.54 -34.52
N LYS A 338 4.04 -17.38 -34.08
CA LYS A 338 4.96 -16.55 -34.87
C LYS A 338 6.32 -17.23 -35.08
N GLN A 339 6.81 -17.98 -34.10
CA GLN A 339 8.07 -18.72 -34.19
C GLN A 339 7.96 -19.97 -35.08
N ALA A 340 6.79 -20.60 -35.12
CA ALA A 340 6.52 -21.76 -35.99
C ALA A 340 6.34 -21.36 -37.47
N HIS A 341 6.00 -20.10 -37.73
CA HIS A 341 6.03 -19.49 -39.05
C HIS A 341 7.38 -18.79 -39.27
N ASP A 342 7.85 -18.65 -40.52
CA ASP A 342 9.06 -17.87 -40.80
C ASP A 342 8.94 -16.46 -40.21
N ALA A 343 9.98 -16.01 -39.50
CA ALA A 343 9.95 -14.84 -38.61
C ALA A 343 9.58 -13.50 -39.31
N GLU A 344 9.59 -13.47 -40.64
CA GLU A 344 9.33 -12.30 -41.46
C GLU A 344 7.90 -12.20 -42.01
N ASP A 345 7.02 -13.19 -41.81
CA ASP A 345 5.64 -13.11 -42.30
C ASP A 345 4.75 -12.23 -41.39
N PRO A 346 4.33 -11.02 -41.83
CA PRO A 346 3.44 -10.17 -41.06
C PRO A 346 2.03 -10.77 -40.90
N ASP A 347 1.66 -11.73 -41.75
CA ASP A 347 0.37 -12.41 -41.79
C ASP A 347 0.38 -13.80 -41.16
N PHE A 348 1.36 -14.09 -40.28
CA PHE A 348 1.49 -15.40 -39.63
C PHE A 348 0.14 -15.89 -39.06
N ARG A 349 -0.25 -17.10 -39.44
CA ARG A 349 -1.53 -17.67 -39.03
C ARG A 349 -1.39 -18.22 -37.61
N THR A 350 -2.26 -17.78 -36.70
CA THR A 350 -2.29 -18.33 -35.35
C THR A 350 -3.05 -19.66 -35.36
N GLU A 351 -2.38 -20.72 -34.95
CA GLU A 351 -3.03 -21.99 -34.65
C GLU A 351 -3.65 -21.91 -33.25
N TYR A 352 -4.98 -21.99 -33.17
CA TYR A 352 -5.68 -21.95 -31.88
C TYR A 352 -5.86 -23.36 -31.35
N SER A 353 -5.40 -23.60 -30.12
CA SER A 353 -5.68 -24.84 -29.39
C SER A 353 -6.32 -24.55 -28.03
N VAL A 354 -7.19 -25.44 -27.59
CA VAL A 354 -7.70 -25.46 -26.20
C VAL A 354 -7.72 -26.91 -25.74
N LEU A 355 -7.10 -27.20 -24.59
CA LEU A 355 -6.95 -28.58 -24.09
C LEU A 355 -6.29 -29.51 -25.14
N GLY A 356 -5.28 -29.00 -25.85
CA GLY A 356 -4.59 -29.71 -26.94
C GLY A 356 -5.43 -29.97 -28.21
N MET A 357 -6.71 -29.60 -28.24
CA MET A 357 -7.53 -29.72 -29.43
C MET A 357 -7.33 -28.50 -30.34
N LYS A 358 -6.95 -28.73 -31.59
CA LYS A 358 -6.91 -27.69 -32.62
C LYS A 358 -8.33 -27.23 -32.95
N VAL A 359 -8.57 -25.94 -32.81
CA VAL A 359 -9.88 -25.32 -33.02
C VAL A 359 -9.74 -24.12 -33.95
N CYS A 360 -10.82 -23.74 -34.63
CA CYS A 360 -10.81 -22.48 -35.37
C CYS A 360 -10.98 -21.29 -34.41
N ARG A 361 -10.64 -20.07 -34.86
CA ARG A 361 -10.74 -18.84 -34.05
C ARG A 361 -12.12 -18.65 -33.39
N ASN A 362 -13.21 -18.91 -34.12
CA ASN A 362 -14.56 -18.75 -33.59
C ASN A 362 -14.89 -19.81 -32.54
N ALA A 363 -14.44 -21.06 -32.75
CA ALA A 363 -14.54 -22.11 -31.76
C ALA A 363 -13.71 -21.78 -30.50
N PHE A 364 -12.50 -21.23 -30.66
CA PHE A 364 -11.67 -20.74 -29.55
C PHE A 364 -12.38 -19.67 -28.74
N ILE A 365 -12.97 -18.65 -29.39
CA ILE A 365 -13.76 -17.61 -28.71
C ILE A 365 -14.96 -18.23 -27.98
N SER A 366 -15.65 -19.17 -28.61
CA SER A 366 -16.81 -19.85 -28.02
C SER A 366 -16.44 -20.75 -26.84
N ILE A 367 -15.26 -21.37 -26.84
CA ILE A 367 -14.79 -22.18 -25.72
C ILE A 367 -14.27 -21.27 -24.61
N THR A 368 -13.40 -20.31 -24.91
CA THR A 368 -12.70 -19.51 -23.90
C THR A 368 -13.50 -18.31 -23.36
N GLY A 369 -14.49 -17.82 -24.11
CA GLY A 369 -15.22 -16.59 -23.79
C GLY A 369 -14.38 -15.31 -23.92
N ILE A 370 -13.18 -15.39 -24.51
CA ILE A 370 -12.29 -14.26 -24.77
C ILE A 370 -12.80 -13.51 -26.00
N HIS A 371 -12.90 -12.18 -25.92
CA HIS A 371 -13.39 -11.39 -27.05
C HIS A 371 -12.40 -11.32 -28.21
N ALA A 372 -12.95 -11.22 -29.41
CA ALA A 372 -12.20 -11.03 -30.66
C ALA A 372 -11.19 -9.87 -30.58
N ASP A 373 -11.59 -8.75 -29.96
CA ASP A 373 -10.76 -7.55 -29.84
C ASP A 373 -9.53 -7.78 -28.95
N THR A 374 -9.69 -8.56 -27.87
CA THR A 374 -8.56 -8.95 -27.02
C THR A 374 -7.54 -9.76 -27.80
N LEU A 375 -8.00 -10.74 -28.58
CA LEU A 375 -7.13 -11.56 -29.42
C LEU A 375 -6.43 -10.71 -30.48
N GLN A 376 -7.17 -9.81 -31.14
CA GLN A 376 -6.61 -8.94 -32.18
C GLN A 376 -5.54 -8.00 -31.61
N ARG A 377 -5.84 -7.32 -30.49
CA ARG A 377 -4.90 -6.42 -29.81
C ARG A 377 -3.60 -7.14 -29.42
N LEU A 378 -3.70 -8.34 -28.84
CA LEU A 378 -2.52 -9.10 -28.41
C LEU A 378 -1.73 -9.64 -29.61
N ARG A 379 -2.40 -10.11 -30.67
CA ARG A 379 -1.73 -10.52 -31.91
C ARG A 379 -0.99 -9.35 -32.56
N SER A 380 -1.62 -8.18 -32.69
CA SER A 380 -0.98 -6.97 -33.23
C SER A 380 0.22 -6.54 -32.41
N SER A 381 0.14 -6.64 -31.08
CA SER A 381 1.27 -6.38 -30.18
C SER A 381 2.45 -7.32 -30.46
N VAL A 382 2.21 -8.62 -30.68
CA VAL A 382 3.28 -9.59 -31.01
C VAL A 382 3.81 -9.38 -32.44
N ALA A 383 2.95 -9.06 -33.40
CA ALA A 383 3.32 -8.79 -34.79
C ALA A 383 4.28 -7.59 -34.89
N GLN A 384 3.95 -6.49 -34.20
CA GLN A 384 4.75 -5.25 -34.14
C GLN A 384 6.07 -5.40 -33.36
N GLY A 385 6.38 -6.61 -32.86
CA GLY A 385 7.56 -6.83 -32.04
C GLY A 385 7.52 -6.03 -30.74
N ALA A 386 6.33 -5.66 -30.25
CA ALA A 386 6.19 -4.95 -28.98
C ALA A 386 6.70 -5.88 -27.87
N VAL A 387 7.93 -5.66 -27.45
CA VAL A 387 8.56 -6.37 -26.36
C VAL A 387 7.89 -5.91 -25.08
N HIS A 388 7.12 -6.81 -24.45
CA HIS A 388 6.66 -6.72 -23.05
C HIS A 388 6.27 -5.29 -22.62
N GLY A 389 5.11 -4.83 -23.07
CA GLY A 389 4.51 -3.56 -22.62
C GLY A 389 3.85 -3.61 -21.22
N CYS A 390 4.16 -4.63 -20.41
CA CYS A 390 3.90 -4.61 -18.97
C CYS A 390 5.23 -4.29 -18.28
N ASN A 391 5.22 -3.49 -17.20
CA ASN A 391 6.36 -2.98 -16.42
C ASN A 391 7.36 -4.06 -15.92
N MET A 392 8.04 -4.73 -16.85
CA MET A 392 9.10 -5.72 -16.65
C MET A 392 10.31 -5.41 -17.56
N GLY A 393 10.29 -4.29 -18.30
CA GLY A 393 11.40 -3.86 -19.17
C GLY A 393 12.74 -3.67 -18.43
N VAL A 394 12.70 -3.44 -17.11
CA VAL A 394 13.87 -3.34 -16.23
C VAL A 394 14.59 -4.70 -16.12
N TRP A 395 13.83 -5.81 -16.07
CA TRP A 395 14.38 -7.17 -16.04
C TRP A 395 15.20 -7.53 -17.29
N ARG A 396 14.91 -6.94 -18.47
CA ARG A 396 15.72 -7.13 -19.69
C ARG A 396 16.86 -6.13 -19.84
N ALA A 397 16.80 -4.92 -19.27
CA ALA A 397 17.90 -3.96 -19.31
C ALA A 397 19.16 -4.49 -18.60
N ARG A 398 18.98 -5.25 -17.50
CA ARG A 398 20.05 -6.00 -16.82
C ARG A 398 20.74 -7.04 -17.71
N ARG A 399 20.00 -7.68 -18.65
CA ARG A 399 20.60 -8.59 -19.64
C ARG A 399 21.42 -7.87 -20.72
N ARG A 400 21.14 -6.61 -21.05
CA ARG A 400 21.98 -5.82 -21.98
C ARG A 400 23.24 -5.25 -21.33
N ASN A 401 23.21 -4.87 -20.04
CA ASN A 401 24.43 -4.47 -19.34
C ASN A 401 25.37 -5.65 -19.03
N LYS A 402 24.87 -6.90 -18.98
CA LYS A 402 25.70 -8.11 -19.02
C LYS A 402 26.44 -8.32 -20.36
N GLN A 403 26.13 -7.55 -21.41
CA GLN A 403 26.81 -7.65 -22.72
C GLN A 403 27.94 -6.62 -22.91
N LYS A 404 28.11 -5.66 -21.99
CA LYS A 404 29.32 -4.82 -22.01
C LYS A 404 30.46 -5.62 -21.40
N PRO A 405 31.60 -5.77 -22.09
CA PRO A 405 32.72 -6.53 -21.55
C PRO A 405 33.22 -5.81 -20.27
N ALA A 406 33.60 -6.59 -19.26
CA ALA A 406 33.87 -6.11 -17.90
C ALA A 406 35.02 -5.10 -17.83
N ASP A 407 35.87 -5.07 -18.86
CA ASP A 407 36.96 -4.13 -19.08
C ASP A 407 36.49 -2.70 -19.42
N GLN A 408 35.25 -2.53 -19.88
CA GLN A 408 34.68 -1.21 -20.21
C GLN A 408 33.90 -0.57 -19.06
N ILE A 409 33.72 -1.26 -17.94
CA ILE A 409 33.00 -0.73 -16.77
C ILE A 409 34.02 -0.41 -15.68
N ALA A 410 34.19 0.88 -15.37
CA ALA A 410 35.01 1.30 -14.25
C ALA A 410 34.51 0.63 -12.96
N GLY A 411 35.35 -0.21 -12.34
CA GLY A 411 35.00 -0.85 -11.08
C GLY A 411 34.68 0.20 -10.01
N LEU A 412 33.75 -0.11 -9.09
CA LEU A 412 33.26 0.83 -8.07
C LEU A 412 34.37 1.55 -7.30
N LYS A 413 35.47 0.85 -6.98
CA LYS A 413 36.65 1.46 -6.33
C LYS A 413 37.31 2.55 -7.20
N TYR A 414 37.46 2.29 -8.50
CA TYR A 414 38.04 3.25 -9.44
C TYR A 414 37.11 4.43 -9.66
N PHE A 415 35.80 4.18 -9.80
CA PHE A 415 34.78 5.23 -9.86
C PHE A 415 34.79 6.13 -8.61
N LEU A 416 34.81 5.53 -7.41
CA LEU A 416 34.86 6.30 -6.15
C LEU A 416 36.18 7.06 -5.99
N LYS A 417 37.30 6.53 -6.49
CA LYS A 417 38.58 7.23 -6.54
C LYS A 417 38.49 8.44 -7.48
N MET A 418 38.04 8.24 -8.71
CA MET A 418 37.81 9.32 -9.69
C MET A 418 36.85 10.38 -9.17
N TRP A 419 35.73 10.00 -8.55
CA TRP A 419 34.81 10.97 -7.96
C TRP A 419 35.52 11.84 -6.93
N ARG A 420 36.30 11.24 -6.02
CA ARG A 420 37.01 11.98 -4.98
C ARG A 420 38.11 12.89 -5.54
N THR A 421 38.75 12.51 -6.65
CA THR A 421 39.87 13.28 -7.25
C THR A 421 39.38 14.33 -8.23
N GLU A 422 38.46 13.98 -9.12
CA GLU A 422 37.96 14.82 -10.20
C GLU A 422 36.80 15.73 -9.76
N LEU A 423 36.01 15.28 -8.77
CA LEU A 423 34.83 16.00 -8.27
C LEU A 423 34.92 16.23 -6.75
N PRO A 424 36.05 16.77 -6.20
CA PRO A 424 36.24 16.93 -4.76
C PRO A 424 35.24 17.90 -4.12
N TRP A 425 34.61 18.76 -4.92
CA TRP A 425 33.54 19.65 -4.48
C TRP A 425 32.19 18.93 -4.28
N ILE A 426 32.00 17.74 -4.85
CA ILE A 426 30.78 16.94 -4.66
C ILE A 426 30.94 16.05 -3.43
N LYS A 427 30.47 16.55 -2.29
CA LYS A 427 30.48 15.82 -1.02
C LYS A 427 29.28 14.88 -0.92
N ARG A 428 29.50 13.60 -0.57
CA ARG A 428 28.41 12.71 -0.17
C ARG A 428 27.86 13.15 1.18
N ARG A 429 26.55 13.36 1.25
CA ARG A 429 25.87 13.56 2.54
C ARG A 429 25.97 12.27 3.36
N PRO A 430 26.24 12.35 4.69
CA PRO A 430 26.18 11.18 5.56
C PRO A 430 24.81 10.51 5.50
N SER A 431 24.80 9.18 5.65
CA SER A 431 23.58 8.37 5.63
C SER A 431 22.63 8.69 6.79
N ALA A 432 23.11 9.30 7.88
CA ALA A 432 22.29 9.70 9.04
C ALA A 432 21.75 11.12 8.88
N GLY A 433 21.15 11.40 7.73
CA GLY A 433 20.53 12.70 7.46
C GLY A 433 19.25 12.90 8.27
N PRO A 434 18.74 14.14 8.39
CA PRO A 434 17.49 14.44 9.11
C PRO A 434 16.22 13.99 8.36
N PHE A 435 16.35 13.15 7.33
CA PHE A 435 15.25 12.78 6.46
C PHE A 435 14.73 11.39 6.80
N THR A 436 13.43 11.20 6.63
CA THR A 436 12.80 9.89 6.79
C THR A 436 13.43 8.90 5.83
N HIS A 437 14.04 7.86 6.38
CA HIS A 437 14.66 6.80 5.59
C HIS A 437 13.62 5.80 5.09
N CYS A 438 13.95 5.12 3.99
CA CYS A 438 13.15 3.99 3.54
C CYS A 438 13.39 2.82 4.50
N GLY A 439 12.38 2.46 5.28
CA GLY A 439 12.47 1.37 6.27
C GLY A 439 12.93 0.04 5.65
N LEU A 440 12.48 -0.27 4.43
CA LEU A 440 12.92 -1.46 3.69
C LEU A 440 14.42 -1.42 3.37
N CYS A 441 14.94 -0.27 2.92
CA CYS A 441 16.38 -0.12 2.66
C CYS A 441 17.21 -0.33 3.92
N ASP A 442 16.77 0.23 5.05
CA ASP A 442 17.51 0.14 6.31
C ASP A 442 17.45 -1.27 6.88
N TYR A 443 16.29 -1.92 6.79
CA TYR A 443 16.14 -3.33 7.15
C TYR A 443 17.04 -4.25 6.32
N LEU A 444 17.03 -4.12 4.99
CA LEU A 444 17.87 -4.95 4.11
C LEU A 444 19.36 -4.71 4.36
N LYS A 445 19.78 -3.46 4.56
CA LYS A 445 21.17 -3.14 4.93
C LYS A 445 21.56 -3.73 6.28
N TRP A 446 20.66 -3.66 7.26
CA TRP A 446 20.88 -4.26 8.57
C TRP A 446 21.03 -5.78 8.46
N MET A 447 20.17 -6.46 7.70
CA MET A 447 20.29 -7.90 7.46
C MET A 447 21.62 -8.28 6.80
N ILE A 448 22.08 -7.48 5.81
CA ILE A 448 23.40 -7.68 5.18
C ILE A 448 24.54 -7.53 6.20
N GLN A 449 24.41 -6.60 7.16
CA GLN A 449 25.41 -6.37 8.19
C GLN A 449 25.42 -7.47 9.25
N GLN A 450 24.26 -8.02 9.63
CA GLN A 450 24.15 -9.06 10.64
C GLN A 450 24.49 -10.46 10.12
N SER A 451 24.27 -10.71 8.82
CA SER A 451 24.49 -12.03 8.24
C SER A 451 25.99 -12.35 8.14
N ARG A 452 26.39 -13.47 8.76
CA ARG A 452 27.75 -14.01 8.65
C ARG A 452 27.93 -14.89 7.41
N ASP A 453 26.83 -15.43 6.90
CA ASP A 453 26.84 -16.25 5.69
C ASP A 453 27.02 -15.36 4.45
N LYS A 454 27.92 -15.77 3.57
CA LYS A 454 28.17 -15.07 2.31
C LYS A 454 27.01 -15.21 1.35
N ALA A 455 26.40 -16.39 1.25
CA ALA A 455 25.30 -16.63 0.31
C ALA A 455 24.05 -15.82 0.71
N ALA A 456 23.67 -15.84 1.99
CA ALA A 456 22.58 -15.03 2.51
C ALA A 456 22.84 -13.51 2.38
N ARG A 457 24.08 -13.04 2.51
CA ARG A 457 24.39 -11.61 2.25
C ARG A 457 24.23 -11.25 0.78
N GLU A 458 24.63 -12.13 -0.12
CA GLU A 458 24.51 -11.91 -1.56
C GLU A 458 23.04 -11.87 -2.00
N SER A 459 22.19 -12.75 -1.47
CA SER A 459 20.74 -12.73 -1.78
C SER A 459 20.06 -11.46 -1.27
N VAL A 460 20.29 -11.05 -0.02
CA VAL A 460 19.70 -9.81 0.52
C VAL A 460 20.23 -8.58 -0.21
N ALA A 461 21.50 -8.59 -0.64
CA ALA A 461 22.05 -7.52 -1.47
C ALA A 461 21.41 -7.46 -2.86
N GLU A 462 21.00 -8.60 -3.42
CA GLU A 462 20.24 -8.64 -4.68
C GLU A 462 18.86 -8.01 -4.51
N ILE A 463 18.12 -8.36 -3.45
CA ILE A 463 16.81 -7.75 -3.12
C ILE A 463 16.93 -6.23 -2.94
N LEU A 464 17.97 -5.78 -2.23
CA LEU A 464 18.24 -4.35 -2.09
C LEU A 464 18.53 -3.70 -3.45
N GLY A 465 19.21 -4.42 -4.34
CA GLY A 465 19.40 -4.03 -5.74
C GLY A 465 18.08 -3.90 -6.50
N GLU A 466 17.18 -4.86 -6.37
CA GLU A 466 15.85 -4.84 -7.00
C GLU A 466 14.99 -3.68 -6.49
N HIS A 467 15.03 -3.40 -5.18
CA HIS A 467 14.36 -2.23 -4.59
C HIS A 467 14.88 -0.91 -5.18
N PHE A 468 16.20 -0.77 -5.35
CA PHE A 468 16.78 0.40 -6.03
C PHE A 468 16.41 0.46 -7.52
N GLU A 469 16.30 -0.68 -8.20
CA GLU A 469 15.86 -0.74 -9.60
C GLU A 469 14.40 -0.32 -9.74
N PHE A 470 13.54 -0.75 -8.83
CA PHE A 470 12.14 -0.30 -8.77
C PHE A 470 12.07 1.21 -8.54
N GLN A 471 12.85 1.73 -7.59
CA GLN A 471 12.93 3.17 -7.31
C GLN A 471 13.45 3.97 -8.51
N ALA A 472 14.45 3.46 -9.22
CA ALA A 472 14.98 4.07 -10.43
C ALA A 472 13.93 4.05 -11.57
N ALA A 473 13.18 2.96 -11.71
CA ALA A 473 12.12 2.84 -12.71
C ALA A 473 10.99 3.86 -12.48
N GLN A 474 10.59 4.07 -11.22
CA GLN A 474 9.61 5.12 -10.88
C GLN A 474 10.10 6.51 -11.28
N ARG A 475 11.36 6.85 -10.98
CA ARG A 475 11.95 8.14 -11.36
C ARG A 475 12.11 8.31 -12.87
N ALA A 476 12.46 7.24 -13.58
CA ALA A 476 12.56 7.25 -15.04
C ALA A 476 11.18 7.49 -15.67
N PHE A 477 10.14 6.81 -15.16
CA PHE A 477 8.76 7.02 -15.60
C PHE A 477 8.31 8.47 -15.35
N MET A 478 8.56 9.01 -14.16
CA MET A 478 8.22 10.41 -13.87
C MET A 478 8.97 11.38 -14.79
N SER A 479 10.26 11.18 -14.98
CA SER A 479 11.07 12.00 -15.90
C SER A 479 10.53 11.97 -17.32
N GLN A 480 10.10 10.80 -17.79
CA GLN A 480 9.46 10.64 -19.09
C GLN A 480 8.15 11.45 -19.17
N VAL A 481 7.28 11.37 -18.16
CA VAL A 481 6.02 12.14 -18.13
C VAL A 481 6.27 13.65 -18.12
N PHE A 482 7.29 14.13 -17.40
CA PHE A 482 7.69 15.54 -17.44
C PHE A 482 8.24 15.94 -18.82
N GLN A 483 9.00 15.08 -19.50
CA GLN A 483 9.47 15.31 -20.86
C GLN A 483 8.33 15.34 -21.89
N GLU A 484 7.38 14.41 -21.78
CA GLU A 484 6.13 14.41 -22.56
C GLU A 484 5.39 15.73 -22.37
N SER A 485 5.30 16.20 -21.12
CA SER A 485 4.65 17.47 -20.82
C SER A 485 5.34 18.68 -21.41
N VAL A 486 6.68 18.75 -21.36
CA VAL A 486 7.44 19.82 -22.01
C VAL A 486 7.26 19.80 -23.54
N SER A 487 7.11 18.61 -24.12
CA SER A 487 6.96 18.43 -25.56
C SER A 487 5.55 18.83 -26.05
N ASP A 488 4.51 18.43 -25.32
CA ASP A 488 3.12 18.78 -25.60
C ASP A 488 2.31 18.97 -24.30
N PRO A 489 2.33 20.18 -23.70
CA PRO A 489 1.60 20.46 -22.48
C PRO A 489 0.09 20.36 -22.66
N SER A 490 -0.41 20.47 -23.89
CA SER A 490 -1.85 20.40 -24.18
C SER A 490 -2.39 18.97 -24.13
N GLU A 491 -1.55 17.98 -24.40
CA GLU A 491 -1.90 16.57 -24.25
C GLU A 491 -1.60 16.11 -22.82
N VAL A 492 -0.44 16.46 -22.26
CA VAL A 492 -0.03 16.07 -20.91
C VAL A 492 0.53 17.27 -20.17
N LEU A 493 -0.13 17.68 -19.09
CA LEU A 493 0.44 18.65 -18.17
C LEU A 493 0.94 17.92 -16.92
N ALA A 494 2.26 17.89 -16.74
CA ALA A 494 2.90 17.33 -15.57
C ALA A 494 3.28 18.44 -14.58
N VAL A 495 2.78 18.33 -13.36
CA VAL A 495 3.09 19.23 -12.25
C VAL A 495 3.61 18.43 -11.08
N SER A 496 4.55 19.01 -10.35
CA SER A 496 5.03 18.51 -9.07
C SER A 496 4.71 19.55 -8.01
N TRP A 497 4.29 19.12 -6.83
CA TRP A 497 4.21 20.00 -5.67
C TRP A 497 4.61 19.31 -4.39
N ASP A 498 5.09 20.11 -3.44
CA ASP A 498 5.41 19.66 -2.09
C ASP A 498 5.28 20.84 -1.11
N LYS A 499 5.23 20.56 0.19
CA LYS A 499 5.13 21.55 1.26
C LYS A 499 6.45 21.64 2.02
N MET A 500 6.95 22.87 2.17
CA MET A 500 8.17 23.13 2.92
C MET A 500 7.93 23.02 4.43
N ASP A 501 8.96 22.56 5.15
CA ASP A 501 9.00 22.63 6.62
C ASP A 501 8.74 24.06 7.12
N GLN A 502 7.70 24.18 7.94
CA GLN A 502 7.10 25.44 8.35
C GLN A 502 7.99 26.23 9.30
N ALA A 503 8.87 25.56 10.06
CA ALA A 503 9.76 26.22 11.03
C ALA A 503 10.63 27.32 10.39
N LYS A 504 10.82 27.25 9.07
CA LYS A 504 11.65 28.17 8.28
C LYS A 504 10.89 29.37 7.73
N THR A 505 9.56 29.34 7.76
CA THR A 505 8.67 30.33 7.13
C THR A 505 7.72 30.99 8.15
N ILE A 506 7.96 30.79 9.44
CA ILE A 506 7.26 31.50 10.52
C ILE A 506 7.58 33.01 10.46
N VAL A 507 6.54 33.83 10.56
CA VAL A 507 6.61 35.30 10.56
C VAL A 507 6.00 35.84 11.86
N PRO A 508 6.59 36.84 12.54
CA PRO A 508 7.88 37.46 12.23
C PRO A 508 9.06 36.54 12.60
N ARG A 509 10.18 36.72 11.89
CA ARG A 509 11.47 36.11 12.20
C ARG A 509 12.50 37.19 12.47
N ILE A 510 13.08 37.13 13.67
CA ILE A 510 14.23 37.92 14.08
C ILE A 510 15.30 36.93 14.54
N VAL A 511 16.39 36.80 13.79
CA VAL A 511 17.43 35.79 13.96
C VAL A 511 18.01 35.85 15.37
N ALA A 512 18.34 37.05 15.84
CA ALA A 512 18.89 37.28 17.18
C ALA A 512 17.95 36.82 18.31
N LEU A 513 16.63 36.82 18.06
CA LEU A 513 15.62 36.48 19.06
C LEU A 513 15.03 35.08 18.87
N SER A 514 15.39 34.37 17.81
CA SER A 514 14.76 33.11 17.38
C SER A 514 14.75 31.99 18.44
N ASN A 515 15.72 32.00 19.35
CA ASN A 515 15.84 31.03 20.44
C ASN A 515 15.26 31.50 21.79
N THR A 516 14.73 32.72 21.86
CA THR A 516 14.19 33.30 23.11
C THR A 516 12.78 32.80 23.41
N GLN A 517 12.41 32.78 24.70
CA GLN A 517 11.04 32.46 25.12
C GLN A 517 10.02 33.46 24.55
N PHE A 518 10.42 34.71 24.34
CA PHE A 518 9.59 35.73 23.70
C PHE A 518 9.11 35.29 22.31
N MET A 519 10.03 34.74 21.49
CA MET A 519 9.66 34.24 20.16
C MET A 519 9.01 32.85 20.21
N LYS A 520 9.28 32.03 21.23
CA LYS A 520 8.69 30.68 21.36
C LYS A 520 7.26 30.69 21.94
N GLY A 521 6.94 31.62 22.84
CA GLY A 521 5.66 31.72 23.53
C GLY A 521 4.64 32.69 22.92
N GLY A 522 5.00 33.44 21.87
CA GLY A 522 4.09 34.38 21.20
C GLY A 522 3.27 33.75 20.07
N SER A 523 2.07 34.29 19.83
CA SER A 523 1.26 34.00 18.63
C SER A 523 1.99 34.53 17.39
N ARG A 524 2.56 33.61 16.59
CA ARG A 524 3.25 33.95 15.34
C ARG A 524 2.38 33.54 14.17
N LEU A 525 2.46 34.30 13.08
CA LEU A 525 1.83 33.93 11.83
C LEU A 525 2.65 32.80 11.20
N VAL A 526 2.14 31.59 11.30
CA VAL A 526 2.72 30.45 10.61
C VAL A 526 2.26 30.50 9.16
N VAL A 527 3.23 30.68 8.27
CA VAL A 527 2.98 30.68 6.82
C VAL A 527 3.50 29.36 6.29
N SER A 528 2.59 28.54 5.80
CA SER A 528 2.96 27.35 5.05
C SER A 528 3.36 27.76 3.63
N LEU A 529 4.51 27.28 3.18
CA LEU A 529 5.03 27.53 1.82
C LEU A 529 4.95 26.24 1.01
N ILE A 530 4.19 26.26 -0.07
CA ILE A 530 4.04 25.14 -0.99
C ILE A 530 4.78 25.49 -2.27
N GLY A 531 5.65 24.59 -2.69
CA GLY A 531 6.39 24.69 -3.93
C GLY A 531 5.65 23.98 -5.04
N VAL A 532 5.53 24.61 -6.20
CA VAL A 532 4.96 24.00 -7.41
C VAL A 532 5.94 24.15 -8.57
N LEU A 533 6.21 23.03 -9.23
CA LEU A 533 6.97 22.97 -10.48
C LEU A 533 6.06 22.51 -11.61
N ALA A 534 5.95 23.35 -12.64
CA ALA A 534 5.24 23.04 -13.87
C ALA A 534 6.14 23.40 -15.08
N PRO A 535 7.21 22.62 -15.34
CA PRO A 535 8.28 23.03 -16.27
C PRO A 535 7.82 23.32 -17.69
N ALA A 536 6.72 22.70 -18.13
CA ALA A 536 6.19 22.86 -19.48
C ALA A 536 5.55 24.23 -19.73
N ILE A 537 5.09 24.91 -18.67
CA ILE A 537 4.34 26.17 -18.76
C ILE A 537 5.00 27.31 -17.98
N LEU A 538 5.74 27.00 -16.93
CA LEU A 538 6.41 27.98 -16.08
C LEU A 538 7.93 27.82 -16.17
N LYS A 539 8.61 28.88 -16.63
CA LYS A 539 10.08 28.97 -16.65
C LYS A 539 10.69 29.26 -15.27
N ARG A 540 9.84 29.47 -14.25
CA ARG A 540 10.23 29.86 -12.90
C ARG A 540 9.45 29.03 -11.90
N PRO A 541 10.02 28.71 -10.72
CA PRO A 541 9.29 28.04 -9.68
C PRO A 541 8.14 28.91 -9.17
N LEU A 542 7.03 28.26 -8.84
CA LEU A 542 5.86 28.90 -8.25
C LEU A 542 5.82 28.55 -6.76
N LEU A 543 5.69 29.58 -5.92
CA LEU A 543 5.56 29.47 -4.48
C LEU A 543 4.18 29.95 -4.07
N TYR A 544 3.43 29.04 -3.45
CA TYR A 544 2.18 29.34 -2.79
C TYR A 544 2.43 29.56 -1.30
N THR A 545 1.73 30.56 -0.77
CA THR A 545 1.67 30.82 0.66
C THR A 545 0.26 30.60 1.15
N ILE A 546 0.12 30.00 2.32
CA ILE A 546 -1.16 29.79 3.00
C ILE A 546 -0.97 30.04 4.49
N PHE A 547 -1.93 30.72 5.12
CA PHE A 547 -1.93 30.96 6.55
C PHE A 547 -2.46 29.73 7.30
N GLU A 548 -1.92 29.45 8.47
CA GLU A 548 -2.24 28.25 9.28
C GLU A 548 -3.63 28.28 9.94
N ASP A 549 -4.35 29.41 9.85
CA ASP A 549 -5.75 29.51 10.28
C ASP A 549 -6.69 28.72 9.35
N GLN A 550 -6.22 28.33 8.17
CA GLN A 550 -6.96 27.51 7.22
C GLN A 550 -6.73 26.01 7.46
N VAL A 551 -7.80 25.21 7.34
CA VAL A 551 -7.78 23.76 7.53
C VAL A 551 -6.71 23.13 6.62
N HIS A 552 -5.66 22.60 7.25
CA HIS A 552 -4.59 21.88 6.57
C HIS A 552 -5.03 20.46 6.19
N GLY A 553 -4.39 19.92 5.15
CA GLY A 553 -4.65 18.56 4.67
C GLY A 553 -5.18 18.52 3.25
N ALA A 554 -6.09 17.59 2.99
CA ALA A 554 -6.57 17.31 1.64
C ALA A 554 -7.33 18.46 0.98
N ASP A 555 -8.05 19.27 1.74
CA ASP A 555 -8.82 20.43 1.24
C ASP A 555 -7.88 21.48 0.63
N MET A 556 -6.74 21.74 1.28
CA MET A 556 -5.69 22.61 0.77
C MET A 556 -5.09 22.08 -0.54
N ILE A 557 -4.77 20.77 -0.60
CA ILE A 557 -4.22 20.15 -1.82
C ILE A 557 -5.22 20.18 -2.96
N ALA A 558 -6.50 19.94 -2.68
CA ALA A 558 -7.56 20.02 -3.68
C ALA A 558 -7.75 21.45 -4.22
N SER A 559 -7.66 22.45 -3.35
CA SER A 559 -7.73 23.87 -3.74
C SER A 559 -6.51 24.29 -4.56
N LEU A 560 -5.31 23.84 -4.16
CA LEU A 560 -4.08 24.03 -4.94
C LEU A 560 -4.20 23.41 -6.34
N MET A 561 -4.76 22.20 -6.44
CA MET A 561 -4.96 21.53 -7.73
C MET A 561 -5.85 22.36 -8.68
N LEU A 562 -6.91 22.98 -8.15
CA LEU A 562 -7.77 23.89 -8.92
C LEU A 562 -7.01 25.12 -9.41
N ASP A 563 -6.31 25.80 -8.51
CA ASP A 563 -5.57 27.03 -8.84
C ASP A 563 -4.47 26.73 -9.86
N VAL A 564 -3.69 25.66 -9.66
CA VAL A 564 -2.67 25.21 -10.63
C VAL A 564 -3.29 24.90 -11.99
N LEU A 565 -4.44 24.23 -12.04
CA LEU A 565 -5.11 23.95 -13.32
C LEU A 565 -5.60 25.24 -13.99
N GLN A 566 -6.16 26.18 -13.23
CA GLN A 566 -6.60 27.47 -13.74
C GLN A 566 -5.43 28.25 -14.33
N GLU A 567 -4.35 28.42 -13.57
CA GLU A 567 -3.13 29.11 -14.02
C GLU A 567 -2.56 28.48 -15.29
N SER A 568 -2.52 27.15 -15.32
CA SER A 568 -2.03 26.42 -16.48
C SER A 568 -2.90 26.66 -17.70
N THR A 569 -4.21 26.70 -17.50
CA THR A 569 -5.19 26.96 -18.56
C THR A 569 -5.09 28.39 -19.08
N GLU A 570 -4.88 29.38 -18.20
CA GLU A 570 -4.67 30.77 -18.59
C GLU A 570 -3.40 30.95 -19.42
N VAL A 571 -2.30 30.28 -19.04
CA VAL A 571 -1.03 30.33 -19.78
C VAL A 571 -1.12 29.60 -21.12
N MET A 572 -1.76 28.43 -21.15
CA MET A 572 -1.87 27.61 -22.36
C MET A 572 -2.99 28.05 -23.30
N GLY A 573 -3.96 28.84 -22.81
CA GLY A 573 -5.20 29.18 -23.51
C GLY A 573 -6.20 28.03 -23.63
N GLN A 574 -5.92 26.87 -23.03
CA GLN A 574 -6.76 25.67 -23.09
C GLN A 574 -6.43 24.70 -21.95
N LEU A 575 -7.39 23.84 -21.61
CA LEU A 575 -7.20 22.77 -20.63
C LEU A 575 -6.32 21.66 -21.21
N PRO A 576 -5.44 21.03 -20.41
CA PRO A 576 -4.71 19.84 -20.84
C PRO A 576 -5.66 18.65 -20.98
N ARG A 577 -5.30 17.67 -21.82
CA ARG A 577 -6.06 16.43 -21.94
C ARG A 577 -5.85 15.50 -20.74
N ARG A 578 -4.61 15.40 -20.27
CA ARG A 578 -4.20 14.66 -19.07
C ARG A 578 -3.48 15.59 -18.10
N LEU A 579 -3.92 15.64 -16.85
CA LEU A 579 -3.19 16.28 -15.75
C LEU A 579 -2.47 15.20 -14.94
N PHE A 580 -1.14 15.25 -14.90
CA PHE A 580 -0.32 14.37 -14.07
C PHE A 580 0.25 15.18 -12.89
N ILE A 581 -0.03 14.72 -11.68
CA ILE A 581 0.40 15.36 -10.44
C ILE A 581 1.37 14.41 -9.74
N GLN A 582 2.64 14.79 -9.67
CA GLN A 582 3.51 14.23 -8.66
C GLN A 582 3.25 14.94 -7.33
N ALA A 583 2.94 14.16 -6.30
CA ALA A 583 2.82 14.65 -4.94
C ALA A 583 3.55 13.72 -3.96
N ASP A 584 3.79 14.21 -2.75
CA ASP A 584 4.33 13.40 -1.66
C ASP A 584 3.39 12.21 -1.33
N ASN A 585 3.94 11.11 -0.85
CA ASN A 585 3.20 9.88 -0.53
C ASN A 585 2.69 9.92 0.92
N THR A 586 1.81 10.89 1.21
CA THR A 586 1.24 11.11 2.55
C THR A 586 -0.27 10.91 2.56
N SER A 587 -0.76 10.05 3.44
CA SER A 587 -2.20 9.83 3.61
C SER A 587 -2.92 11.04 4.20
N LYS A 588 -2.21 11.92 4.92
CA LYS A 588 -2.82 13.09 5.56
C LYS A 588 -3.28 14.15 4.56
N GLU A 589 -2.57 14.29 3.44
CA GLU A 589 -2.79 15.42 2.53
C GLU A 589 -3.15 14.98 1.11
N THR A 590 -2.33 14.15 0.48
CA THR A 590 -2.40 13.90 -0.97
C THR A 590 -2.98 12.53 -1.32
N LYS A 591 -2.67 11.50 -0.52
CA LYS A 591 -3.06 10.10 -0.75
C LYS A 591 -4.23 9.70 0.15
N ASN A 592 -5.36 10.38 -0.03
CA ASN A 592 -6.60 10.05 0.68
C ASN A 592 -7.83 10.17 -0.23
N THR A 593 -8.96 9.77 0.33
CA THR A 593 -10.25 9.79 -0.35
C THR A 593 -10.67 11.20 -0.73
N ILE A 594 -10.39 12.22 0.08
CA ILE A 594 -10.81 13.61 -0.19
C ILE A 594 -10.11 14.14 -1.46
N ALA A 595 -8.79 13.98 -1.57
CA ALA A 595 -8.03 14.40 -2.76
C ALA A 595 -8.51 13.66 -4.03
N LEU A 596 -8.78 12.35 -3.93
CA LEU A 596 -9.35 11.57 -5.04
C LEU A 596 -10.78 12.02 -5.40
N TYR A 597 -11.62 12.32 -4.41
CA TYR A 597 -12.96 12.85 -4.65
C TYR A 597 -12.93 14.23 -5.29
N ALA A 598 -12.00 15.11 -4.88
CA ALA A 598 -11.81 16.40 -5.51
C ALA A 598 -11.39 16.27 -6.99
N ALA A 599 -10.47 15.35 -7.31
CA ALA A 599 -10.08 15.07 -8.68
C ALA A 599 -11.25 14.50 -9.51
N ALA A 600 -12.01 13.56 -8.96
CA ALA A 600 -13.20 13.02 -9.61
C ALA A 600 -14.29 14.09 -9.81
N TRP A 601 -14.52 14.93 -8.81
CA TRP A 601 -15.46 16.05 -8.86
C TRP A 601 -15.07 17.02 -9.97
N LEU A 602 -13.79 17.35 -10.08
CA LEU A 602 -13.24 18.23 -11.11
C LEU A 602 -13.48 17.66 -12.52
N LEU A 603 -13.21 16.38 -12.73
CA LEU A 603 -13.47 15.69 -14.00
C LEU A 603 -14.97 15.67 -14.36
N VAL A 604 -15.85 15.53 -13.38
CA VAL A 604 -17.31 15.57 -13.60
C VAL A 604 -17.77 16.98 -13.99
N HIS A 605 -17.26 18.02 -13.31
CA HIS A 605 -17.65 19.41 -13.58
C HIS A 605 -17.07 19.92 -14.90
N LEU A 606 -15.88 19.43 -15.27
CA LEU A 606 -15.23 19.72 -16.55
C LEU A 606 -15.60 18.71 -17.64
N ARG A 607 -16.69 17.93 -17.45
CA ARG A 607 -17.16 16.98 -18.45
C ARG A 607 -17.51 17.72 -19.75
N GLY A 608 -17.04 17.19 -20.87
CA GLY A 608 -17.22 17.79 -22.19
C GLY A 608 -16.15 18.83 -22.54
N THR A 609 -15.22 19.12 -21.61
CA THR A 609 -13.99 19.84 -21.93
C THR A 609 -12.88 18.89 -22.36
N ARG A 610 -11.69 19.43 -22.62
CA ARG A 610 -10.51 18.67 -23.05
C ARG A 610 -9.94 17.76 -21.95
N LEU A 611 -10.15 18.09 -20.66
CA LEU A 611 -9.61 17.32 -19.55
C LEU A 611 -10.31 15.96 -19.41
N GLN A 612 -9.55 14.88 -19.61
CA GLN A 612 -10.06 13.50 -19.64
C GLN A 612 -9.59 12.65 -18.45
N CYS A 613 -8.40 12.93 -17.91
CA CYS A 613 -7.91 12.21 -16.74
C CYS A 613 -7.01 13.07 -15.85
N ILE A 614 -7.02 12.74 -14.57
CA ILE A 614 -6.10 13.25 -13.54
C ILE A 614 -5.39 12.03 -12.96
N GLU A 615 -4.06 12.04 -13.00
CA GLU A 615 -3.20 10.95 -12.53
C GLU A 615 -2.33 11.45 -11.39
N PHE A 616 -2.18 10.64 -10.33
CA PHE A 616 -1.29 10.94 -9.22
C PHE A 616 -0.08 9.99 -9.25
N GLY A 617 1.11 10.58 -9.28
CA GLY A 617 2.39 9.89 -9.17
C GLY A 617 2.95 9.99 -7.76
N TYR A 618 3.14 8.85 -7.10
CA TYR A 618 3.75 8.77 -5.77
C TYR A 618 5.05 7.97 -5.84
N LEU A 619 6.11 8.52 -5.27
CA LEU A 619 7.35 7.79 -5.04
C LEU A 619 7.27 6.92 -3.78
N VAL A 620 8.10 5.88 -3.70
CA VAL A 620 8.23 5.08 -2.49
C VAL A 620 8.69 5.96 -1.31
N VAL A 621 8.08 5.74 -0.14
CA VAL A 621 8.40 6.45 1.11
C VAL A 621 9.88 6.31 1.43
N GLY A 622 10.52 7.41 1.82
CA GLY A 622 11.97 7.49 2.06
C GLY A 622 12.82 7.57 0.80
N HIS A 623 12.19 7.59 -0.37
CA HIS A 623 12.79 7.87 -1.68
C HIS A 623 12.05 8.98 -2.43
N THR A 624 11.33 9.85 -1.72
CA THR A 624 10.43 10.86 -2.28
C THR A 624 11.12 12.13 -2.76
N HIS A 625 12.39 12.35 -2.39
CA HIS A 625 13.09 13.58 -2.76
C HIS A 625 13.16 13.82 -4.27
N ASP A 626 12.84 15.04 -4.68
CA ASP A 626 12.81 15.49 -6.07
C ASP A 626 13.37 16.93 -6.22
N LEU A 627 13.18 17.54 -7.38
CA LEU A 627 13.60 18.90 -7.71
C LEU A 627 12.97 19.96 -6.78
N ILE A 628 11.80 19.68 -6.21
CA ILE A 628 11.14 20.59 -5.26
C ILE A 628 11.91 20.69 -3.95
N ASP A 629 12.42 19.58 -3.42
CA ASP A 629 13.30 19.60 -2.25
C ASP A 629 14.55 20.45 -2.49
N ALA A 630 15.13 20.35 -3.69
CA ALA A 630 16.28 21.15 -4.08
C ALA A 630 15.93 22.64 -4.09
N MET A 631 14.75 23.01 -4.62
CA MET A 631 14.24 24.38 -4.54
C MET A 631 14.05 24.83 -3.08
N PHE A 632 13.46 24.00 -2.22
CA PHE A 632 13.32 24.33 -0.79
C PHE A 632 14.65 24.47 -0.06
N ALA A 633 15.69 23.75 -0.48
CA ALA A 633 17.04 23.95 0.03
C ALA A 633 17.57 25.36 -0.32
N TYR A 634 17.32 25.85 -1.54
CA TYR A 634 17.68 27.22 -1.93
C TYR A 634 16.85 28.27 -1.17
N VAL A 635 15.55 28.06 -1.02
CA VAL A 635 14.67 28.93 -0.22
C VAL A 635 15.17 28.98 1.23
N SER A 636 15.44 27.81 1.84
CA SER A 636 15.99 27.72 3.20
C SER A 636 17.30 28.50 3.34
N LYS A 637 18.20 28.36 2.36
CA LYS A 637 19.50 29.05 2.35
C LYS A 637 19.34 30.57 2.17
N ALA A 638 18.41 31.02 1.34
CA ALA A 638 18.14 32.44 1.15
C ALA A 638 17.60 33.09 2.44
N LEU A 639 16.68 32.41 3.13
CA LEU A 639 16.07 32.88 4.39
C LEU A 639 16.99 32.72 5.61
N ALA A 640 18.02 31.87 5.53
CA ALA A 640 18.92 31.62 6.65
C ALA A 640 19.65 32.92 7.05
N GLY A 641 19.59 33.24 8.36
CA GLY A 641 20.23 34.42 8.92
C GLY A 641 19.64 35.74 8.42
N GLN A 642 18.37 35.76 8.01
CA GLN A 642 17.66 36.98 7.62
C GLN A 642 16.51 37.28 8.58
N ASP A 643 16.35 38.57 8.85
CA ASP A 643 15.20 39.10 9.58
C ASP A 643 14.10 39.46 8.58
N PHE A 644 12.86 39.14 8.93
CA PHE A 644 11.66 39.55 8.20
C PHE A 644 10.47 39.58 9.15
N LEU A 645 9.77 40.71 9.20
CA LEU A 645 8.65 40.94 10.10
C LEU A 645 7.30 40.67 9.45
N SER A 646 7.28 40.57 8.13
CA SER A 646 6.07 40.33 7.34
C SER A 646 6.31 39.30 6.24
N LEU A 647 5.21 38.72 5.73
CA LEU A 647 5.27 37.84 4.56
C LEU A 647 5.86 38.56 3.35
N HIS A 648 5.50 39.83 3.15
CA HIS A 648 6.03 40.64 2.06
C HIS A 648 7.55 40.80 2.14
N GLU A 649 8.09 41.06 3.33
CA GLU A 649 9.54 41.12 3.56
C GLU A 649 10.23 39.78 3.31
N MET A 650 9.64 38.67 3.78
CA MET A 650 10.16 37.33 3.49
C MET A 650 10.28 37.09 1.98
N MET A 651 9.25 37.47 1.21
CA MET A 651 9.26 37.34 -0.24
C MET A 651 10.26 38.28 -0.92
N ASN A 652 10.49 39.48 -0.39
CA ASN A 652 11.53 40.38 -0.88
C ASN A 652 12.94 39.82 -0.64
N VAL A 653 13.18 39.17 0.50
CA VAL A 653 14.44 38.44 0.77
C VAL A 653 14.65 37.34 -0.29
N LEU A 654 13.63 36.54 -0.57
CA LEU A 654 13.71 35.49 -1.60
C LEU A 654 13.99 36.09 -3.00
N ARG A 655 13.31 37.17 -3.36
CA ARG A 655 13.50 37.86 -4.64
C ARG A 655 14.94 38.37 -4.83
N ASN A 656 15.54 38.89 -3.76
CA ASN A 656 16.88 39.48 -3.82
C ASN A 656 18.00 38.44 -3.76
N LYS A 657 17.78 37.29 -3.11
CA LYS A 657 18.82 36.28 -2.87
C LYS A 657 18.77 35.07 -3.79
N MET A 658 17.63 34.77 -4.41
CA MET A 658 17.52 33.66 -5.35
C MET A 658 17.86 34.11 -6.77
N THR A 659 18.75 33.39 -7.45
CA THR A 659 19.14 33.67 -8.84
C THR A 659 17.93 33.65 -9.78
N THR A 660 17.01 32.71 -9.58
CA THR A 660 15.73 32.65 -10.28
C THR A 660 14.64 33.08 -9.32
N THR A 661 14.15 34.31 -9.49
CA THR A 661 13.06 34.84 -8.66
C THR A 661 11.81 33.96 -8.78
N PRO A 662 11.29 33.41 -7.68
CA PRO A 662 10.06 32.63 -7.72
C PRO A 662 8.85 33.52 -8.02
N ILE A 663 7.86 32.96 -8.71
CA ILE A 663 6.52 33.56 -8.80
C ILE A 663 5.85 33.28 -7.46
N TRP A 664 5.17 34.28 -6.90
CA TRP A 664 4.50 34.16 -5.61
C TRP A 664 2.99 34.35 -5.76
N LYS A 665 2.24 33.44 -5.15
CA LYS A 665 0.80 33.56 -4.96
C LYS A 665 0.43 33.24 -3.51
N HIS A 666 -0.66 33.85 -3.07
CA HIS A 666 -1.31 33.46 -1.83
C HIS A 666 -2.55 32.64 -2.18
N LEU A 667 -2.66 31.44 -1.62
CA LEU A 667 -3.83 30.58 -1.83
C LEU A 667 -4.96 31.14 -0.95
N LYS A 668 -5.76 32.06 -1.53
CA LYS A 668 -6.79 32.81 -0.81
C LYS A 668 -7.99 31.95 -0.43
N ASP A 669 -8.42 31.09 -1.35
CA ASP A 669 -9.64 30.31 -1.22
C ASP A 669 -9.28 28.84 -1.01
N VAL A 670 -9.46 28.36 0.23
CA VAL A 670 -9.40 26.94 0.55
C VAL A 670 -10.82 26.40 0.60
N TYR A 671 -11.18 25.62 -0.41
CA TYR A 671 -12.50 25.01 -0.50
C TYR A 671 -12.57 23.77 0.39
N ALA A 672 -13.63 23.65 1.19
CA ALA A 672 -13.87 22.49 2.04
C ALA A 672 -14.45 21.32 1.21
N PHE A 673 -13.58 20.42 0.75
CA PHE A 673 -13.97 19.20 0.01
C PHE A 673 -14.39 18.06 0.95
N THR A 674 -14.13 18.16 2.25
CA THR A 674 -14.66 17.27 3.28
C THR A 674 -16.18 16.99 3.16
N TRP A 675 -16.99 17.96 2.72
CA TRP A 675 -18.43 17.79 2.48
C TRP A 675 -18.78 16.93 1.26
N VAL A 676 -17.91 16.87 0.26
CA VAL A 676 -18.07 16.06 -0.97
C VAL A 676 -18.00 14.57 -0.63
N SER A 677 -17.28 14.18 0.43
CA SER A 677 -17.22 12.79 0.90
C SER A 677 -18.56 12.26 1.47
N VAL A 678 -19.50 13.15 1.81
CA VAL A 678 -20.84 12.81 2.32
C VAL A 678 -21.86 12.57 1.18
N TRP A 679 -21.49 12.90 -0.06
CA TRP A 679 -22.37 12.80 -1.24
C TRP A 679 -22.94 11.40 -1.51
N PRO A 680 -22.25 10.26 -1.24
CA PRO A 680 -22.85 8.95 -1.38
C PRO A 680 -24.11 8.71 -0.51
N ARG A 681 -24.29 9.48 0.58
CA ARG A 681 -25.52 9.42 1.41
C ARG A 681 -26.67 10.24 0.83
N PHE A 682 -26.39 11.34 0.14
CA PHE A 682 -27.42 12.21 -0.45
C PHE A 682 -28.01 11.67 -1.76
N VAL A 683 -27.23 10.93 -2.57
CA VAL A 683 -27.75 10.33 -3.83
C VAL A 683 -28.75 9.21 -3.56
N ARG A 684 -28.76 8.59 -2.37
CA ARG A 684 -29.79 7.60 -2.00
C ARG A 684 -31.16 8.21 -1.69
N THR A 685 -31.26 9.51 -1.49
CA THR A 685 -32.52 10.18 -1.10
C THR A 685 -33.25 10.83 -2.28
N TYR A 686 -32.62 10.88 -3.46
CA TYR A 686 -33.18 11.54 -4.66
C TYR A 686 -33.20 10.65 -5.91
N HIS A 687 -33.26 9.32 -5.73
CA HIS A 687 -33.59 8.37 -6.80
C HIS A 687 -34.78 7.51 -6.41
#